data_AF-A0A7W8A2K6-F1
#
_entry.id   AF-A0A7W8A2K6-F1
#
_cell.length_a   1.000
_cell.length_b   1.000
_cell.length_c   1.000
_cell.angle_alpha   90.00
_cell.angle_beta   90.00
_cell.angle_gamma   90.00
#
_symmetry.space_group_name_H-M   'P 1'
#
loop_
_entity.id
_entity.type
_entity.pdbx_description
1 polymer ?
#
loop_
_entity_poly.entity_id
_entity_poly.type
_entity_poly.pdbx_seq_one_letter_code
_entity_poly.pdbx_strand_id
1 'polypeptide(L)'
;MRYADLAAPKPLRRHQRQALDELEAAFAAGRRRAWVVLPPGTGKTLTGLEAARRLGAPIVAFGPNTAIQGQWLAEWRAFGEKAGAGTSRLLGEDVTVLTYQALASFDPDAEIDEEGGSRTSHLDRLRPAGRELVERLAALGRVTLLLDECHHLLDTWGELLAEVLRQLPEATVIGLTATPPDRLTPAQAELVGELFGPVVRGPSIPAVVREGHLAPYAELAWLTCPTAHEQAWLAAEAERFAELTTDLLDPGFATVGFLEWLDTRLVHRGDDVLTWQRLERREPALAAAALRLHHAGLLPPPEGARVREEHRHRPTAADWVCLLDDYVRRCLRRSGEPADLAAVEAIRLALPSIGYQLTARGVRAGRTPVDRVVARSEAKTGAVAEILAAEHAALGERLRALVLCDHERATATLPARLSGVLDEQAGSARLVLETLAADPRTVRLDPMLVTGRTVAAPAATAAAFAEFCAGTARLDPIPPGARGVVEVTGSWNSRLWVALATRFLESGGCSVLVGTRAMLGEGWDAKGVNTVVDLTEATTAGAVVQMRGRGLRADPAWPEKVANTWSVVCVSAEHPKGSADWERFVRKHDGYFGLTDSGTIAAGVAHVHPELSPYVPPPVSGFDRFNASMLERAADRARVRELWRVGSPYEDLPVHSLRVEPARAAARPAVSRAEPPRAVPAEHGISPRPRLARRPHLLAGAAGWVAGVAAWLAAVPAAVPVDGLPLAVPGGLPLAAASFLLVRRARRGTAGQAALREVAEQFDLSAIACAVADALHAAGHVPEGARAVHVEPDGAGAYWIELRGVPEAASRRFSLALDEVLTAPVGPRYLVPRYLVEPGRRQGRALMAGRPEPNAVVHHAVPEALGERRKDAQAFAKAWNRWVSLGEPVYTRSPEGAGILAAQAGGSPLDVATALRLTWR
;
A
#
# COMPACT_ATOMS: atom_id res chain seq x y z
N MET A 1 21.17 13.99 44.96
CA MET A 1 20.52 14.17 43.65
C MET A 1 19.44 13.13 43.54
N ARG A 2 18.20 13.53 43.29
CA ARG A 2 17.15 12.58 42.91
C ARG A 2 17.44 12.17 41.46
N TYR A 3 17.09 10.96 41.03
CA TYR A 3 17.29 10.58 39.62
C TYR A 3 16.51 11.51 38.65
N ALA A 4 15.48 12.22 39.14
CA ALA A 4 14.79 13.29 38.44
C ALA A 4 15.68 14.49 38.05
N ASP A 5 16.87 14.62 38.65
CA ASP A 5 17.85 15.68 38.33
C ASP A 5 18.85 15.26 37.24
N LEU A 6 18.80 14.00 36.76
CA LEU A 6 19.70 13.49 35.72
C LEU A 6 19.34 14.11 34.36
N ALA A 7 20.37 14.49 33.59
CA ALA A 7 20.19 14.95 32.22
C ALA A 7 20.10 13.76 31.25
N ALA A 8 19.38 13.93 30.15
CA ALA A 8 19.37 12.93 29.09
C ALA A 8 20.80 12.71 28.56
N PRO A 9 21.21 11.44 28.30
CA PRO A 9 22.58 11.10 27.93
C PRO A 9 22.98 11.64 26.54
N LYS A 10 21.99 12.00 25.72
CA LYS A 10 22.15 12.51 24.37
C LYS A 10 21.13 13.63 24.14
N PRO A 11 21.42 14.60 23.26
CA PRO A 11 20.43 15.59 22.84
C PRO A 11 19.20 14.89 22.26
N LEU A 12 18.02 15.27 22.76
CA LEU A 12 16.75 14.75 22.25
C LEU A 12 16.55 15.19 20.80
N ARG A 13 16.00 14.31 19.95
CA ARG A 13 15.65 14.63 18.57
C ARG A 13 14.35 15.44 18.52
N ARG A 14 14.05 16.08 17.38
CA ARG A 14 12.83 16.89 17.20
C ARG A 14 11.57 16.10 17.54
N HIS A 15 11.42 14.92 16.94
CA HIS A 15 10.27 14.06 17.17
C HIS A 15 10.17 13.52 18.60
N GLN A 16 11.30 13.29 19.27
CA GLN A 16 11.31 12.88 20.68
C GLN A 16 10.79 14.00 21.58
N ARG A 17 11.20 15.26 21.33
CA ARG A 17 10.65 16.41 22.05
C ARG A 17 9.14 16.56 21.82
N GLN A 18 8.69 16.48 20.57
CA GLN A 18 7.26 16.56 20.24
C GLN A 18 6.45 15.47 20.97
N ALA A 19 6.91 14.22 20.94
CA ALA A 19 6.25 13.13 21.66
C ALA A 19 6.22 13.36 23.19
N LEU A 20 7.30 13.91 23.76
CA LEU A 20 7.35 14.26 25.18
C LEU A 20 6.40 15.42 25.52
N ASP A 21 6.31 16.45 24.68
CA ASP A 21 5.42 17.60 24.86
C ASP A 21 3.95 17.15 24.80
N GLU A 22 3.60 16.25 23.87
CA GLU A 22 2.25 15.66 23.78
C GLU A 22 1.91 14.79 24.99
N LEU A 23 2.87 13.98 25.48
CA LEU A 23 2.70 13.20 26.71
C LEU A 23 2.47 14.10 27.93
N GLU A 24 3.27 15.17 28.05
CA GLU A 24 3.16 16.13 29.14
C GLU A 24 1.80 16.84 29.12
N ALA A 25 1.33 17.26 27.93
CA ALA A 25 -0.01 17.82 27.75
C ALA A 25 -1.12 16.81 28.11
N ALA A 26 -0.98 15.54 27.72
CA ALA A 26 -1.95 14.50 28.03
C ALA A 26 -2.05 14.25 29.54
N PHE A 27 -0.92 14.19 30.25
CA PHE A 27 -0.89 13.99 31.70
C PHE A 27 -1.31 15.25 32.48
N ALA A 28 -0.99 16.45 31.99
CA ALA A 28 -1.48 17.70 32.56
C ALA A 28 -3.01 17.83 32.47
N ALA A 29 -3.63 17.22 31.45
CA ALA A 29 -5.08 17.11 31.32
C ALA A 29 -5.74 16.07 32.27
N GLY A 30 -4.99 15.55 33.24
CA GLY A 30 -5.48 14.59 34.24
C GLY A 30 -5.49 13.13 33.78
N ARG A 31 -4.93 12.83 32.60
CA ARG A 31 -4.79 11.42 32.16
C ARG A 31 -3.64 10.74 32.89
N ARG A 32 -3.73 9.43 33.05
CA ARG A 32 -2.69 8.57 33.66
C ARG A 32 -2.14 7.51 32.72
N ARG A 33 -2.68 7.41 31.51
CA ARG A 33 -2.33 6.37 30.54
C ARG A 33 -2.10 7.02 29.19
N ALA A 34 -1.04 6.59 28.50
CA ALA A 34 -0.76 7.02 27.14
C ALA A 34 -0.21 5.85 26.30
N TRP A 35 -0.62 5.80 25.03
CA TRP A 35 -0.06 4.91 24.03
C TRP A 35 0.87 5.71 23.11
N VAL A 36 2.16 5.41 23.13
CA VAL A 36 3.18 6.08 22.33
C VAL A 36 3.59 5.19 21.16
N VAL A 37 3.36 5.66 19.94
CA VAL A 37 3.82 4.97 18.72
C VAL A 37 5.11 5.61 18.22
N LEU A 38 6.22 4.88 18.26
CA LEU A 38 7.52 5.34 17.77
C LEU A 38 8.15 4.26 16.88
N PRO A 39 8.49 4.56 15.61
CA PRO A 39 9.11 3.59 14.72
C PRO A 39 10.44 3.02 15.26
N PRO A 40 10.90 1.85 14.79
CA PRO A 40 12.19 1.29 15.20
C PRO A 40 13.34 2.25 14.89
N GLY A 41 14.31 2.35 15.80
CA GLY A 41 15.50 3.22 15.62
C GLY A 41 15.27 4.71 15.92
N THR A 42 14.06 5.12 16.30
CA THR A 42 13.74 6.50 16.73
C THR A 42 14.12 6.82 18.18
N GLY A 43 14.60 5.83 18.93
CA GLY A 43 14.95 6.00 20.34
C GLY A 43 13.73 5.90 21.27
N LYS A 44 12.88 4.89 21.05
CA LYS A 44 11.70 4.57 21.87
C LYS A 44 12.05 4.40 23.36
N THR A 45 13.10 3.64 23.65
CA THR A 45 13.63 3.44 25.02
C THR A 45 14.03 4.76 25.67
N LEU A 46 14.81 5.60 24.98
CA LEU A 46 15.22 6.91 25.50
C LEU A 46 14.02 7.82 25.77
N THR A 47 13.05 7.85 24.84
CA THR A 47 11.83 8.68 24.99
C THR A 47 10.99 8.21 26.18
N GLY A 48 10.80 6.90 26.34
CA GLY A 48 10.08 6.33 27.47
C GLY A 48 10.76 6.59 28.82
N LEU A 49 12.08 6.38 28.90
CA LEU A 49 12.86 6.67 30.11
C LEU A 49 12.84 8.15 30.46
N GLU A 50 12.96 9.04 29.47
CA GLU A 50 12.92 10.49 29.70
C GLU A 50 11.52 10.94 30.16
N ALA A 51 10.45 10.41 29.56
CA ALA A 51 9.08 10.66 30.01
C ALA A 51 8.88 10.24 31.48
N ALA A 52 9.30 9.02 31.82
CA ALA A 52 9.18 8.49 33.17
C ALA A 52 10.05 9.25 34.19
N ARG A 53 11.26 9.65 33.80
CA ARG A 53 12.16 10.47 34.63
C ARG A 53 11.53 11.83 34.97
N ARG A 54 10.88 12.49 34.01
CA ARG A 54 10.17 13.77 34.21
C ARG A 54 8.99 13.65 35.18
N LEU A 55 8.34 12.48 35.23
CA LEU A 55 7.25 12.20 36.18
C LEU A 55 7.74 12.01 37.62
N GLY A 56 9.00 11.63 37.82
CA GLY A 56 9.64 11.55 39.14
C GLY A 56 9.11 10.46 40.09
N ALA A 57 8.37 9.48 39.58
CA ALA A 57 7.91 8.31 40.32
C ALA A 57 8.76 7.06 39.98
N PRO A 58 8.93 6.09 40.91
CA PRO A 58 9.64 4.84 40.66
C PRO A 58 9.25 4.20 39.33
N ILE A 59 10.25 3.71 38.57
CA ILE A 59 10.05 3.27 37.20
C ILE A 59 10.13 1.75 37.13
N VAL A 60 9.10 1.12 36.56
CA VAL A 60 9.11 -0.31 36.26
C VAL A 60 8.85 -0.50 34.77
N ALA A 61 9.86 -1.00 34.06
CA ALA A 61 9.77 -1.29 32.63
C ALA A 61 9.57 -2.79 32.40
N PHE A 62 8.59 -3.14 31.57
CA PHE A 62 8.35 -4.51 31.11
C PHE A 62 8.69 -4.64 29.63
N GLY A 63 9.52 -5.62 29.28
CA GLY A 63 9.83 -5.98 27.88
C GLY A 63 9.47 -7.44 27.56
N PRO A 64 9.41 -7.82 26.27
CA PRO A 64 8.98 -9.16 25.87
C PRO A 64 10.06 -10.23 26.07
N ASN A 65 11.34 -9.84 26.11
CA ASN A 65 12.45 -10.78 26.26
C ASN A 65 13.65 -10.14 26.97
N THR A 66 14.62 -10.99 27.31
CA THR A 66 15.82 -10.58 28.06
C THR A 66 16.83 -9.75 27.25
N ALA A 67 16.76 -9.77 25.91
CA ALA A 67 17.59 -8.90 25.08
C ALA A 67 17.13 -7.44 25.22
N ILE A 68 15.82 -7.20 25.15
CA ILE A 68 15.22 -5.87 25.38
C ILE A 68 15.46 -5.42 26.83
N GLN A 69 15.33 -6.32 27.82
CA GLN A 69 15.69 -6.00 29.21
C GLN A 69 17.12 -5.45 29.32
N GLY A 70 18.08 -6.08 28.65
CA GLY A 70 19.48 -5.61 28.59
C GLY A 70 19.64 -4.24 27.94
N GLN A 71 18.89 -3.95 26.87
CA GLN A 71 18.90 -2.65 26.19
C GLN A 71 18.42 -1.51 27.09
N TRP A 72 17.32 -1.72 27.82
CA TRP A 72 16.78 -0.75 28.76
C TRP A 72 17.76 -0.42 29.89
N LEU A 73 18.41 -1.45 30.46
CA LEU A 73 19.43 -1.25 31.49
C LEU A 73 20.65 -0.50 30.96
N ALA A 74 21.11 -0.83 29.76
CA ALA A 74 22.24 -0.15 29.14
C ALA A 74 21.93 1.33 28.86
N GLU A 75 20.75 1.64 28.33
CA GLU A 75 20.34 3.02 28.04
C GLU A 75 20.16 3.83 29.34
N TRP A 76 19.60 3.24 30.40
CA TRP A 76 19.46 3.93 31.69
C TRP A 76 20.82 4.21 32.36
N ARG A 77 21.76 3.26 32.32
CA ARG A 77 23.12 3.47 32.85
C ARG A 77 23.85 4.63 32.15
N ALA A 78 23.48 4.95 30.91
CA ALA A 78 24.05 6.09 30.19
C ALA A 78 23.66 7.46 30.81
N PHE A 79 22.58 7.54 31.61
CA PHE A 79 22.19 8.77 32.32
C PHE A 79 23.16 9.15 33.46
N GLY A 80 24.01 8.21 33.91
CA GLY A 80 25.09 8.47 34.86
C GLY A 80 25.31 7.33 35.86
N GLU A 81 26.50 7.30 36.47
CA GLU A 81 26.93 6.23 37.40
C GLU A 81 26.07 6.08 38.67
N LYS A 82 25.31 7.13 39.04
CA LYS A 82 24.40 7.13 40.19
C LYS A 82 22.98 6.66 39.86
N ALA A 83 22.72 6.25 38.61
CA ALA A 83 21.41 5.78 38.17
C ALA A 83 21.23 4.30 38.52
N GLY A 84 20.68 4.01 39.71
CA GLY A 84 20.38 2.64 40.16
C GLY A 84 19.45 1.93 39.19
N ALA A 85 19.78 0.69 38.81
CA ALA A 85 19.06 -0.09 37.81
C ALA A 85 19.20 -1.59 38.07
N GLY A 86 18.07 -2.29 38.17
CA GLY A 86 18.06 -3.72 38.46
C GLY A 86 17.02 -4.51 37.69
N THR A 87 17.12 -5.84 37.84
CA THR A 87 16.18 -6.82 37.29
C THR A 87 15.46 -7.61 38.39
N SER A 88 15.53 -7.11 39.63
CA SER A 88 14.98 -7.80 40.80
C SER A 88 13.50 -7.48 40.98
N ARG A 89 12.69 -8.51 41.24
CA ARG A 89 11.25 -8.36 41.58
C ARG A 89 11.01 -7.67 42.92
N LEU A 90 12.08 -7.40 43.68
CA LEU A 90 11.99 -6.68 44.96
C LEU A 90 11.76 -5.16 44.78
N LEU A 91 11.91 -4.63 43.57
CA LEU A 91 11.67 -3.21 43.23
C LEU A 91 12.47 -2.21 44.10
N GLY A 92 13.67 -2.59 44.52
CA GLY A 92 14.52 -1.76 45.40
C GLY A 92 15.38 -0.70 44.70
N GLU A 93 15.32 -0.65 43.37
CA GLU A 93 16.10 0.27 42.53
C GLU A 93 15.21 1.38 41.96
N ASP A 94 15.79 2.53 41.61
CA ASP A 94 15.08 3.65 40.97
C ASP A 94 14.39 3.22 39.67
N VAL A 95 15.06 2.35 38.91
CA VAL A 95 14.53 1.72 37.69
C VAL A 95 14.66 0.20 37.79
N THR A 96 13.52 -0.49 37.70
CA THR A 96 13.50 -1.94 37.58
C THR A 96 13.05 -2.33 36.17
N VAL A 97 13.82 -3.19 35.51
CA VAL A 97 13.47 -3.72 34.17
C VAL A 97 13.17 -5.21 34.29
N LEU A 98 11.96 -5.61 33.96
CA LEU A 98 11.46 -6.99 34.03
C LEU A 98 11.00 -7.46 32.64
N THR A 99 10.81 -8.76 32.48
CA THR A 99 10.13 -9.29 31.29
C THR A 99 8.64 -9.53 31.59
N TYR A 100 7.78 -9.58 30.57
CA TYR A 100 6.37 -9.95 30.77
C TYR A 100 6.22 -11.33 31.43
N GLN A 101 7.12 -12.28 31.14
CA GLN A 101 7.13 -13.59 31.79
C GLN A 101 7.48 -13.53 33.29
N ALA A 102 8.04 -12.41 33.76
CA ALA A 102 8.26 -12.19 35.19
C ALA A 102 6.95 -11.86 35.92
N LEU A 103 5.93 -11.38 35.20
CA LEU A 103 4.59 -11.08 35.71
C LEU A 103 3.71 -12.34 35.72
N ALA A 104 3.63 -13.09 34.62
CA ALA A 104 3.00 -14.42 34.61
C ALA A 104 3.74 -15.42 33.70
N SER A 105 3.33 -16.67 33.68
CA SER A 105 3.78 -17.66 32.69
C SER A 105 2.56 -18.50 32.36
N PHE A 106 2.02 -18.34 31.15
CA PHE A 106 0.90 -19.15 30.69
C PHE A 106 1.44 -20.35 29.92
N ASP A 107 0.89 -21.52 30.20
CA ASP A 107 1.06 -22.71 29.37
C ASP A 107 -0.04 -22.68 28.29
N PRO A 108 0.30 -22.55 26.99
CA PRO A 108 -0.69 -22.49 25.92
C PRO A 108 -1.52 -23.78 25.79
N ASP A 109 -1.03 -24.92 26.30
CA ASP A 109 -1.75 -26.21 26.26
C ASP A 109 -2.70 -26.40 27.46
N ALA A 110 -2.74 -25.45 28.41
CA ALA A 110 -3.62 -25.49 29.58
C ALA A 110 -5.00 -24.82 29.34
N GLU A 111 -5.42 -24.65 28.10
CA GLU A 111 -6.76 -24.17 27.75
C GLU A 111 -7.62 -25.30 27.21
N ILE A 112 -8.28 -26.00 28.14
CA ILE A 112 -9.68 -26.49 28.14
C ILE A 112 -9.86 -27.17 29.51
N ASP A 113 -10.67 -26.60 30.41
CA ASP A 113 -11.32 -27.40 31.44
C ASP A 113 -12.50 -28.12 30.77
N GLU A 114 -12.61 -29.45 30.93
CA GLU A 114 -13.68 -30.28 30.36
C GLU A 114 -15.08 -30.00 30.97
N GLU A 115 -15.19 -29.09 31.93
CA GLU A 115 -16.45 -28.70 32.55
C GLU A 115 -16.65 -27.19 32.40
N GLY A 116 -17.61 -26.79 31.55
CA GLY A 116 -17.94 -25.41 31.18
C GLY A 116 -18.48 -24.52 32.31
N GLY A 117 -17.76 -24.43 33.42
CA GLY A 117 -18.01 -23.51 34.52
C GLY A 117 -17.28 -22.18 34.30
N SER A 118 -18.02 -21.07 34.34
CA SER A 118 -17.46 -19.72 34.42
C SER A 118 -16.61 -19.57 35.68
N ARG A 119 -15.28 -19.50 35.57
CA ARG A 119 -14.37 -19.26 36.70
C ARG A 119 -13.65 -17.90 36.61
N THR A 120 -13.94 -17.08 37.63
CA THR A 120 -13.05 -16.25 38.48
C THR A 120 -11.71 -15.76 37.91
N SER A 121 -11.61 -14.44 37.69
CA SER A 121 -10.40 -13.57 37.65
C SER A 121 -9.09 -14.16 37.10
N HIS A 122 -8.51 -13.54 36.06
CA HIS A 122 -7.21 -13.94 35.48
C HIS A 122 -6.05 -13.79 36.46
N LEU A 123 -6.19 -12.97 37.51
CA LEU A 123 -5.21 -12.86 38.60
C LEU A 123 -5.00 -14.17 39.36
N ASP A 124 -6.04 -15.01 39.44
CA ASP A 124 -5.93 -16.30 40.11
C ASP A 124 -5.03 -17.28 39.32
N ARG A 125 -4.78 -17.02 38.03
CA ARG A 125 -3.84 -17.77 37.18
C ARG A 125 -2.37 -17.36 37.39
N LEU A 126 -2.10 -16.26 38.11
CA LEU A 126 -0.72 -15.84 38.39
C LEU A 126 -0.03 -16.79 39.37
N ARG A 127 1.22 -17.15 39.06
CA ARG A 127 2.10 -17.85 40.02
C ARG A 127 2.32 -16.99 41.28
N PRO A 128 2.65 -17.59 42.44
CA PRO A 128 2.87 -16.84 43.69
C PRO A 128 3.83 -15.64 43.54
N ALA A 129 4.92 -15.82 42.81
CA ALA A 129 5.89 -14.76 42.56
C ALA A 129 5.36 -13.60 41.69
N GLY A 130 4.36 -13.86 40.83
CA GLY A 130 3.67 -12.83 40.04
C GLY A 130 2.67 -12.04 40.90
N ARG A 131 1.93 -12.72 41.78
CA ARG A 131 1.02 -12.07 42.74
C ARG A 131 1.77 -11.15 43.71
N GLU A 132 2.89 -11.64 44.25
CA GLU A 132 3.76 -10.84 45.13
C GLU A 132 4.30 -9.59 44.42
N LEU A 133 4.63 -9.69 43.12
CA LEU A 133 5.04 -8.53 42.33
C LEU A 133 3.92 -7.49 42.20
N VAL A 134 2.68 -7.93 41.96
CA VAL A 134 1.51 -7.04 41.87
C VAL A 134 1.23 -6.34 43.21
N GLU A 135 1.30 -7.08 44.32
CA GLU A 135 1.17 -6.52 45.67
C GLU A 135 2.24 -5.47 45.97
N ARG A 136 3.49 -5.75 45.58
CA ARG A 136 4.61 -4.79 45.71
C ARG A 136 4.40 -3.54 44.86
N LEU A 137 3.92 -3.69 43.62
CA LEU A 137 3.56 -2.55 42.76
C LEU A 137 2.45 -1.71 43.40
N ALA A 138 1.45 -2.33 44.00
CA ALA A 138 0.37 -1.62 44.71
C ALA A 138 0.89 -0.89 45.95
N ALA A 139 1.81 -1.50 46.70
CA ALA A 139 2.41 -0.92 47.90
C ALA A 139 3.29 0.32 47.60
N LEU A 140 3.85 0.45 46.39
CA LEU A 140 4.58 1.66 45.96
C LEU A 140 3.66 2.89 45.81
N GLY A 141 2.36 2.69 45.60
CA GLY A 141 1.41 3.76 45.31
C GLY A 141 1.65 4.41 43.95
N ARG A 142 2.42 5.51 43.93
CA ARG A 142 2.76 6.22 42.69
C ARG A 142 3.93 5.51 41.99
N VAL A 143 3.67 4.86 40.87
CA VAL A 143 4.68 4.18 40.03
C VAL A 143 4.46 4.52 38.55
N THR A 144 5.53 4.59 37.78
CA THR A 144 5.46 4.71 36.31
C THR A 144 5.75 3.35 35.68
N LEU A 145 4.76 2.80 34.97
CA LEU A 145 4.87 1.55 34.23
C LEU A 145 5.20 1.84 32.76
N LEU A 146 6.35 1.36 32.30
CA LEU A 146 6.75 1.41 30.89
C LEU A 146 6.52 0.04 30.27
N LEU A 147 5.63 -0.04 29.28
CA LEU A 147 5.25 -1.29 28.64
C LEU A 147 5.82 -1.32 27.23
N ASP A 148 6.95 -2.00 27.05
CA ASP A 148 7.64 -2.08 25.77
C ASP A 148 7.03 -3.16 24.86
N GLU A 149 6.91 -2.85 23.56
CA GLU A 149 6.21 -3.66 22.57
C GLU A 149 4.79 -4.03 23.02
N CYS A 150 4.08 -3.03 23.55
CA CYS A 150 2.78 -3.21 24.19
C CYS A 150 1.69 -3.79 23.26
N HIS A 151 1.92 -3.83 21.94
CA HIS A 151 1.02 -4.49 21.00
C HIS A 151 0.97 -6.02 21.20
N HIS A 152 2.04 -6.66 21.68
CA HIS A 152 2.02 -8.09 22.02
C HIS A 152 1.07 -8.39 23.20
N LEU A 153 0.73 -7.37 23.98
CA LEU A 153 -0.16 -7.54 25.11
C LEU A 153 -1.60 -7.74 24.66
N LEU A 154 -1.99 -7.25 23.49
CA LEU A 154 -3.37 -7.30 23.03
C LEU A 154 -3.88 -8.71 22.73
N ASP A 155 -2.99 -9.64 22.39
CA ASP A 155 -3.38 -10.99 21.97
C ASP A 155 -3.18 -12.06 23.06
N THR A 156 -2.31 -11.82 24.06
CA THR A 156 -1.92 -12.88 25.02
C THR A 156 -1.97 -12.43 26.50
N TRP A 157 -1.92 -11.12 26.76
CA TRP A 157 -1.76 -10.59 28.12
C TRP A 157 -2.78 -9.51 28.49
N GLY A 158 -3.68 -9.17 27.56
CA GLY A 158 -4.44 -7.93 27.59
C GLY A 158 -5.44 -7.89 28.73
N GLU A 159 -6.22 -8.96 28.88
CA GLU A 159 -7.20 -9.12 29.95
C GLU A 159 -6.53 -9.21 31.32
N LEU A 160 -5.43 -9.96 31.44
CA LEU A 160 -4.65 -10.03 32.68
C LEU A 160 -4.09 -8.65 33.05
N LEU A 161 -3.51 -7.93 32.10
CA LEU A 161 -2.93 -6.62 32.37
C LEU A 161 -4.01 -5.60 32.71
N ALA A 162 -5.16 -5.63 32.04
CA ALA A 162 -6.30 -4.78 32.39
C ALA A 162 -6.70 -5.00 33.85
N GLU A 163 -6.71 -6.26 34.29
CA GLU A 163 -7.00 -6.62 35.67
C GLU A 163 -5.93 -6.17 36.68
N VAL A 164 -4.64 -6.33 36.36
CA VAL A 164 -3.54 -5.80 37.17
C VAL A 164 -3.61 -4.28 37.28
N LEU A 165 -3.85 -3.58 36.17
CA LEU A 165 -3.95 -2.12 36.13
C LEU A 165 -5.18 -1.59 36.88
N ARG A 166 -6.26 -2.37 37.01
CA ARG A 166 -7.40 -2.04 37.88
C ARG A 166 -7.02 -2.02 39.36
N GLN A 167 -6.03 -2.81 39.79
CA GLN A 167 -5.49 -2.77 41.16
C GLN A 167 -4.50 -1.63 41.40
N LEU A 168 -4.05 -0.93 40.35
CA LEU A 168 -3.05 0.12 40.40
C LEU A 168 -3.63 1.48 39.93
N PRO A 169 -4.64 2.05 40.61
CA PRO A 169 -5.35 3.25 40.13
C PRO A 169 -4.48 4.52 40.08
N GLU A 170 -3.43 4.58 40.91
CA GLU A 170 -2.48 5.70 40.98
C GLU A 170 -1.23 5.50 40.10
N ALA A 171 -1.13 4.38 39.37
CA ALA A 171 -0.03 4.13 38.44
C ALA A 171 -0.18 4.97 37.16
N THR A 172 0.94 5.51 36.67
CA THR A 172 1.01 6.12 35.34
C THR A 172 1.53 5.07 34.35
N VAL A 173 0.84 4.87 33.24
CA VAL A 173 1.18 3.84 32.24
C VAL A 173 1.55 4.49 30.92
N ILE A 174 2.71 4.11 30.39
CA ILE A 174 3.17 4.51 29.07
C ILE A 174 3.44 3.23 28.26
N GLY A 175 2.54 2.94 27.32
CA GLY A 175 2.73 1.87 26.34
C GLY A 175 3.60 2.36 25.19
N LEU A 176 4.65 1.62 24.85
CA LEU A 176 5.61 1.96 23.81
C LEU A 176 5.57 0.91 22.70
N THR A 177 5.20 1.29 21.48
CA THR A 177 5.13 0.37 20.34
C THR A 177 5.60 1.00 19.05
N ALA A 178 6.02 0.17 18.09
CA ALA A 178 6.22 0.60 16.71
C ALA A 178 4.98 0.41 15.82
N THR A 179 3.94 -0.28 16.34
CA THR A 179 2.74 -0.64 15.60
C THR A 179 1.66 0.41 15.78
N PRO A 180 1.17 1.05 14.69
CA PRO A 180 0.14 2.08 14.79
C PRO A 180 -1.26 1.46 15.01
N PRO A 181 -2.21 2.21 15.63
CA PRO A 181 -3.51 1.69 16.05
C PRO A 181 -4.48 1.42 14.89
N ASP A 182 -4.27 2.05 13.72
CA ASP A 182 -5.06 1.87 12.49
C ASP A 182 -4.98 0.45 11.90
N ARG A 183 -4.14 -0.40 12.47
CA ARG A 183 -3.93 -1.80 12.06
C ARG A 183 -4.48 -2.81 13.06
N LEU A 184 -5.24 -2.35 14.05
CA LEU A 184 -5.86 -3.18 15.07
C LEU A 184 -7.24 -3.64 14.62
N THR A 185 -7.62 -4.87 15.01
CA THR A 185 -9.02 -5.31 14.90
C THR A 185 -9.92 -4.45 15.80
N PRO A 186 -11.23 -4.38 15.55
CA PRO A 186 -12.15 -3.63 16.41
C PRO A 186 -12.07 -4.03 17.90
N ALA A 187 -11.94 -5.33 18.19
CA ALA A 187 -11.79 -5.84 19.56
C ALA A 187 -10.46 -5.40 20.20
N GLN A 188 -9.35 -5.47 19.45
CA GLN A 188 -8.06 -4.97 19.94
C GLN A 188 -8.13 -3.45 20.20
N ALA A 189 -8.75 -2.66 19.31
CA ALA A 189 -8.85 -1.21 19.46
C ALA A 189 -9.63 -0.79 20.71
N GLU A 190 -10.68 -1.53 21.09
CA GLU A 190 -11.42 -1.31 22.35
C GLU A 190 -10.52 -1.57 23.57
N LEU A 191 -9.81 -2.71 23.58
CA LEU A 191 -8.86 -3.08 24.61
C LEU A 191 -7.71 -2.07 24.73
N VAL A 192 -7.22 -1.52 23.62
CA VAL A 192 -6.24 -0.43 23.59
C VAL A 192 -6.75 0.81 24.31
N GLY A 193 -7.99 1.20 24.01
CA GLY A 193 -8.63 2.34 24.64
C GLY A 193 -8.69 2.20 26.16
N GLU A 194 -8.99 1.00 26.66
CA GLU A 194 -9.00 0.68 28.08
C GLU A 194 -7.58 0.71 28.70
N LEU A 195 -6.63 0.00 28.09
CA LEU A 195 -5.30 -0.22 28.67
C LEU A 195 -4.41 1.04 28.64
N PHE A 196 -4.51 1.86 27.61
CA PHE A 196 -3.52 2.91 27.35
C PHE A 196 -4.11 4.30 27.07
N GLY A 197 -5.41 4.44 26.82
CA GLY A 197 -6.03 5.73 26.56
C GLY A 197 -5.61 6.35 25.21
N PRO A 198 -5.35 7.67 25.11
CA PRO A 198 -5.03 8.32 23.85
C PRO A 198 -3.73 7.84 23.21
N VAL A 199 -3.70 7.91 21.89
CA VAL A 199 -2.51 7.65 21.10
C VAL A 199 -1.74 8.94 20.89
N VAL A 200 -0.51 8.96 21.39
CA VAL A 200 0.55 9.92 21.06
C VAL A 200 1.29 9.34 19.86
N ARG A 201 1.07 9.93 18.68
CA ARG A 201 1.70 9.45 17.44
C ARG A 201 3.06 10.12 17.28
N GLY A 202 4.11 9.32 17.30
CA GLY A 202 5.44 9.75 16.89
C GLY A 202 5.53 9.93 15.36
N PRO A 203 6.74 10.24 14.86
CA PRO A 203 6.94 10.55 13.45
C PRO A 203 6.75 9.29 12.60
N SER A 204 6.38 9.45 11.34
CA SER A 204 6.40 8.33 10.40
C SER A 204 7.83 7.87 10.07
N ILE A 205 7.99 6.64 9.55
CA ILE A 205 9.30 6.15 9.07
C ILE A 205 9.91 7.11 8.03
N PRO A 206 9.17 7.56 6.99
CA PRO A 206 9.67 8.56 6.05
C PRO A 206 10.18 9.85 6.68
N ALA A 207 9.48 10.38 7.69
CA ALA A 207 9.91 11.60 8.40
C ALA A 207 11.28 11.39 9.06
N VAL A 208 11.49 10.25 9.72
CA VAL A 208 12.75 9.95 10.42
C VAL A 208 13.90 9.74 9.43
N VAL A 209 13.63 9.19 8.24
CA VAL A 209 14.61 9.11 7.15
C VAL A 209 14.95 10.50 6.62
N ARG A 210 13.95 11.37 6.39
CA ARG A 210 14.15 12.76 5.96
C ARG A 210 14.94 13.57 6.98
N GLU A 211 14.78 13.29 8.27
CA GLU A 211 15.58 13.87 9.35
C GLU A 211 17.03 13.34 9.41
N GLY A 212 17.36 12.28 8.67
CA GLY A 212 18.69 11.65 8.68
C GLY A 212 18.97 10.77 9.91
N HIS A 213 17.92 10.32 10.60
CA HIS A 213 18.03 9.46 11.78
C HIS A 213 17.85 7.97 11.47
N LEU A 214 17.26 7.65 10.32
CA LEU A 214 17.25 6.32 9.70
C LEU A 214 17.92 6.39 8.33
N ALA A 215 18.52 5.28 7.91
CA ALA A 215 19.09 5.14 6.59
C ALA A 215 17.98 5.20 5.52
N PRO A 216 18.20 5.91 4.39
CA PRO A 216 17.39 5.77 3.19
C PRO A 216 17.24 4.30 2.79
N TYR A 217 16.10 3.93 2.21
CA TYR A 217 15.85 2.54 1.86
C TYR A 217 15.05 2.34 0.58
N ALA A 218 15.22 1.16 0.00
CA ALA A 218 14.41 0.65 -1.10
C ALA A 218 13.76 -0.67 -0.70
N GLU A 219 12.49 -0.82 -1.07
CA GLU A 219 11.73 -2.06 -0.95
C GLU A 219 11.68 -2.72 -2.33
N LEU A 220 12.16 -3.95 -2.39
CA LEU A 220 12.37 -4.73 -3.61
C LEU A 220 11.64 -6.07 -3.49
N ALA A 221 11.30 -6.67 -4.62
CA ALA A 221 10.69 -7.99 -4.66
C ALA A 221 11.41 -8.89 -5.66
N TRP A 222 11.42 -10.18 -5.37
CA TRP A 222 11.81 -11.23 -6.31
C TRP A 222 10.63 -12.15 -6.54
N LEU A 223 10.18 -12.26 -7.78
CA LEU A 223 9.07 -13.14 -8.15
C LEU A 223 9.61 -14.44 -8.73
N THR A 224 9.12 -15.57 -8.22
CA THR A 224 9.50 -16.89 -8.71
C THR A 224 8.28 -17.79 -8.86
N CYS A 225 8.39 -18.82 -9.69
CA CYS A 225 7.48 -19.95 -9.65
C CYS A 225 8.03 -21.06 -8.76
N PRO A 226 7.18 -21.99 -8.29
CA PRO A 226 7.63 -23.23 -7.69
C PRO A 226 8.50 -24.03 -8.67
N THR A 227 9.28 -24.98 -8.16
CA THR A 227 10.08 -25.88 -9.00
C THR A 227 9.19 -26.66 -9.96
N ALA A 228 9.76 -27.20 -11.04
CA ALA A 228 9.00 -27.98 -12.01
C ALA A 228 8.26 -29.18 -11.36
N HIS A 229 8.86 -29.78 -10.33
CA HIS A 229 8.24 -30.87 -9.58
C HIS A 229 7.07 -30.38 -8.71
N GLU A 230 7.26 -29.30 -7.96
CA GLU A 230 6.20 -28.66 -7.15
C GLU A 230 5.02 -28.19 -8.01
N GLN A 231 5.30 -27.62 -9.19
CA GLN A 231 4.27 -27.17 -10.14
C GLN A 231 3.41 -28.31 -10.66
N ALA A 232 4.02 -29.45 -11.03
CA ALA A 232 3.28 -30.62 -11.50
C ALA A 232 2.30 -31.14 -10.44
N TRP A 233 2.73 -31.14 -9.17
CA TRP A 233 1.86 -31.52 -8.06
C TRP A 233 0.72 -30.50 -7.84
N LEU A 234 0.99 -29.20 -7.93
CA LEU A 234 -0.02 -28.15 -7.81
C LEU A 234 -1.09 -28.24 -8.91
N ALA A 235 -0.69 -28.49 -10.15
CA ALA A 235 -1.60 -28.67 -11.27
C ALA A 235 -2.52 -29.89 -11.05
N ALA A 236 -1.97 -31.01 -10.57
CA ALA A 236 -2.73 -32.21 -10.28
C ALA A 236 -3.76 -32.00 -9.14
N GLU A 237 -3.43 -31.23 -8.10
CA GLU A 237 -4.40 -30.91 -7.05
C GLU A 237 -5.53 -29.99 -7.56
N ALA A 238 -5.29 -29.14 -8.57
CA ALA A 238 -6.28 -28.20 -9.10
C ALA A 238 -7.33 -28.85 -10.04
N GLU A 239 -7.04 -30.04 -10.58
CA GLU A 239 -7.81 -30.67 -11.66
C GLU A 239 -9.31 -30.78 -11.33
N ARG A 240 -9.66 -31.32 -10.16
CA ARG A 240 -11.08 -31.49 -9.75
C ARG A 240 -11.84 -30.18 -9.62
N PHE A 241 -11.17 -29.10 -9.23
CA PHE A 241 -11.81 -27.80 -9.14
C PHE A 241 -12.00 -27.19 -10.53
N ALA A 242 -11.03 -27.39 -11.43
CA ALA A 242 -11.16 -26.96 -12.82
C ALA A 242 -12.33 -27.69 -13.53
N GLU A 243 -12.46 -29.01 -13.32
CA GLU A 243 -13.60 -29.81 -13.77
C GLU A 243 -14.91 -29.25 -13.21
N LEU A 244 -15.02 -29.06 -11.89
CA LEU A 244 -16.22 -28.45 -11.28
C LEU A 244 -16.57 -27.09 -11.89
N THR A 245 -15.59 -26.20 -12.06
CA THR A 245 -15.86 -24.88 -12.66
C THR A 245 -16.32 -24.97 -14.10
N THR A 246 -15.92 -26.00 -14.83
CA THR A 246 -16.40 -26.26 -16.20
C THR A 246 -17.83 -26.79 -16.16
N ASP A 247 -18.10 -27.77 -15.30
CA ASP A 247 -19.43 -28.38 -15.12
C ASP A 247 -20.47 -27.36 -14.66
N LEU A 248 -20.09 -26.41 -13.78
CA LEU A 248 -20.98 -25.34 -13.32
C LEU A 248 -21.44 -24.40 -14.45
N LEU A 249 -20.73 -24.34 -15.57
CA LEU A 249 -21.12 -23.55 -16.73
C LEU A 249 -22.13 -24.27 -17.62
N ASP A 250 -22.36 -25.58 -17.40
CA ASP A 250 -23.40 -26.34 -18.08
C ASP A 250 -24.79 -25.98 -17.51
N PRO A 251 -25.75 -25.52 -18.34
CA PRO A 251 -27.13 -25.32 -17.90
C PRO A 251 -27.78 -26.56 -17.28
N GLY A 252 -27.34 -27.77 -17.64
CA GLY A 252 -27.84 -29.04 -17.12
C GLY A 252 -27.23 -29.50 -15.79
N PHE A 253 -26.32 -28.72 -15.18
CA PHE A 253 -25.64 -29.10 -13.94
C PHE A 253 -26.59 -29.30 -12.75
N ALA A 254 -27.69 -28.55 -12.71
CA ALA A 254 -28.71 -28.59 -11.67
C ALA A 254 -30.06 -28.16 -12.25
N THR A 255 -31.12 -28.18 -11.44
CA THR A 255 -32.47 -27.81 -11.87
C THR A 255 -32.57 -26.35 -12.32
N VAL A 256 -31.86 -25.46 -11.63
CA VAL A 256 -31.62 -24.07 -12.05
C VAL A 256 -30.12 -23.94 -12.27
N GLY A 257 -29.68 -23.54 -13.46
CA GLY A 257 -28.25 -23.46 -13.75
C GLY A 257 -27.52 -22.46 -12.83
N PHE A 258 -26.23 -22.66 -12.58
CA PHE A 258 -25.47 -21.79 -11.68
C PHE A 258 -25.48 -20.33 -12.16
N LEU A 259 -25.21 -20.09 -13.45
CA LEU A 259 -25.24 -18.73 -14.02
C LEU A 259 -26.65 -18.13 -14.04
N GLU A 260 -27.67 -18.95 -14.30
CA GLU A 260 -29.08 -18.52 -14.28
C GLU A 260 -29.51 -18.05 -12.89
N TRP A 261 -29.10 -18.79 -11.85
CA TRP A 261 -29.32 -18.40 -10.47
C TRP A 261 -28.62 -17.07 -10.14
N LEU A 262 -27.35 -16.92 -10.51
CA LEU A 262 -26.59 -15.69 -10.26
C LEU A 262 -27.18 -14.49 -10.99
N ASP A 263 -27.62 -14.66 -12.24
CA ASP A 263 -28.25 -13.61 -13.03
C ASP A 263 -29.57 -13.14 -12.39
N THR A 264 -30.43 -14.08 -12.01
CA THR A 264 -31.69 -13.77 -11.31
C THR A 264 -31.43 -13.04 -9.99
N ARG A 265 -30.45 -13.52 -9.22
CA ARG A 265 -30.20 -13.06 -7.87
C ARG A 265 -29.41 -11.76 -7.76
N LEU A 266 -28.41 -11.56 -8.63
CA LEU A 266 -27.42 -10.49 -8.49
C LEU A 266 -27.57 -9.40 -9.55
N VAL A 267 -28.00 -9.78 -10.77
CA VAL A 267 -28.21 -8.84 -11.88
C VAL A 267 -29.63 -8.27 -11.81
N HIS A 268 -30.63 -9.14 -11.95
CA HIS A 268 -32.04 -8.73 -11.98
C HIS A 268 -32.58 -8.41 -10.58
N ARG A 269 -32.15 -9.16 -9.56
CA ARG A 269 -32.51 -8.98 -8.13
C ARG A 269 -34.02 -9.05 -7.83
N GLY A 270 -34.88 -9.43 -8.78
CA GLY A 270 -36.35 -9.51 -8.64
C GLY A 270 -37.01 -8.17 -8.26
N ASP A 271 -38.26 -8.20 -7.79
CA ASP A 271 -38.97 -7.04 -7.18
C ASP A 271 -38.34 -6.57 -5.84
N ASP A 272 -37.18 -7.13 -5.47
CA ASP A 272 -36.50 -6.85 -4.22
C ASP A 272 -35.91 -5.43 -4.26
N VAL A 273 -36.27 -4.59 -3.28
CA VAL A 273 -35.98 -3.13 -3.20
C VAL A 273 -34.48 -2.83 -2.94
N LEU A 274 -33.60 -3.81 -3.14
CA LEU A 274 -32.17 -3.70 -2.85
C LEU A 274 -31.41 -3.20 -4.08
N THR A 275 -31.20 -1.88 -4.13
CA THR A 275 -30.21 -1.24 -5.02
C THR A 275 -28.83 -1.90 -4.86
N TRP A 276 -28.02 -1.97 -5.92
CA TRP A 276 -26.65 -2.53 -5.87
C TRP A 276 -25.82 -2.03 -4.67
N GLN A 277 -25.87 -0.73 -4.38
CA GLN A 277 -25.18 -0.11 -3.24
C GLN A 277 -25.54 -0.72 -1.88
N ARG A 278 -26.80 -1.16 -1.70
CA ARG A 278 -27.24 -1.83 -0.47
C ARG A 278 -26.75 -3.28 -0.42
N LEU A 279 -26.75 -3.98 -1.55
CA LEU A 279 -26.18 -5.32 -1.67
C LEU A 279 -24.68 -5.28 -1.36
N GLU A 280 -23.95 -4.35 -1.96
CA GLU A 280 -22.52 -4.15 -1.75
C GLU A 280 -22.18 -3.82 -0.28
N ARG A 281 -23.01 -3.02 0.41
CA ARG A 281 -22.84 -2.75 1.84
C ARG A 281 -23.17 -3.95 2.74
N ARG A 282 -24.16 -4.77 2.36
CA ARG A 282 -24.65 -5.89 3.18
C ARG A 282 -23.86 -7.18 2.95
N GLU A 283 -23.51 -7.45 1.70
CA GLU A 283 -22.85 -8.67 1.22
C GLU A 283 -21.65 -8.29 0.30
N PRO A 284 -20.62 -7.60 0.83
CA PRO A 284 -19.54 -7.03 0.01
C PRO A 284 -18.74 -8.07 -0.77
N ALA A 285 -18.45 -9.22 -0.16
CA ALA A 285 -17.72 -10.31 -0.81
C ALA A 285 -18.51 -10.89 -2.00
N LEU A 286 -19.83 -11.03 -1.87
CA LEU A 286 -20.68 -11.54 -2.94
C LEU A 286 -20.79 -10.54 -4.09
N ALA A 287 -20.94 -9.25 -3.77
CA ALA A 287 -20.97 -8.18 -4.76
C ALA A 287 -19.65 -8.08 -5.54
N ALA A 288 -18.50 -8.17 -4.85
CA ALA A 288 -17.19 -8.15 -5.48
C ALA A 288 -16.98 -9.39 -6.38
N ALA A 289 -17.33 -10.59 -5.91
CA ALA A 289 -17.23 -11.82 -6.69
C ALA A 289 -18.08 -11.75 -7.98
N ALA A 290 -19.31 -11.23 -7.88
CA ALA A 290 -20.18 -11.03 -9.03
C ALA A 290 -19.59 -10.06 -10.06
N LEU A 291 -18.98 -8.95 -9.61
CA LEU A 291 -18.32 -8.00 -10.50
C LEU A 291 -17.09 -8.58 -11.19
N ARG A 292 -16.37 -9.50 -10.54
CA ARG A 292 -15.27 -10.25 -11.17
C ARG A 292 -15.77 -11.27 -12.19
N LEU A 293 -16.91 -11.94 -11.95
CA LEU A 293 -17.54 -12.80 -12.98
C LEU A 293 -18.00 -11.97 -14.17
N HIS A 294 -18.58 -10.79 -13.92
CA HIS A 294 -18.92 -9.86 -14.99
C HIS A 294 -17.69 -9.45 -15.80
N HIS A 295 -16.59 -9.09 -15.11
CA HIS A 295 -15.32 -8.77 -15.78
C HIS A 295 -14.77 -9.95 -16.60
N ALA A 296 -14.97 -11.19 -16.15
CA ALA A 296 -14.63 -12.40 -16.91
C ALA A 296 -15.60 -12.74 -18.05
N GLY A 297 -16.67 -11.95 -18.24
CA GLY A 297 -17.67 -12.19 -19.28
C GLY A 297 -18.68 -13.30 -18.96
N LEU A 298 -18.74 -13.75 -17.70
CA LEU A 298 -19.63 -14.83 -17.24
C LEU A 298 -20.98 -14.33 -16.73
N LEU A 299 -21.10 -13.02 -16.47
CA LEU A 299 -22.32 -12.40 -15.96
C LEU A 299 -22.57 -11.06 -16.68
N PRO A 300 -23.83 -10.70 -17.00
CA PRO A 300 -24.17 -9.35 -17.43
C PRO A 300 -23.81 -8.30 -16.37
N PRO A 301 -23.62 -7.01 -16.75
CA PRO A 301 -23.33 -5.95 -15.79
C PRO A 301 -24.51 -5.76 -14.84
N PRO A 302 -24.34 -5.95 -13.51
CA PRO A 302 -25.43 -5.70 -12.58
C PRO A 302 -25.82 -4.21 -12.61
N GLU A 303 -27.12 -3.91 -12.70
CA GLU A 303 -27.58 -2.53 -12.80
C GLU A 303 -27.12 -1.71 -11.58
N GLY A 304 -26.45 -0.59 -11.81
CA GLY A 304 -25.91 0.27 -10.75
C GLY A 304 -24.57 -0.19 -10.14
N ALA A 305 -23.91 -1.19 -10.72
CA ALA A 305 -22.61 -1.70 -10.25
C ALA A 305 -21.39 -1.08 -10.95
N ARG A 306 -20.34 -0.77 -10.19
CA ARG A 306 -19.12 -0.11 -10.68
C ARG A 306 -17.92 -1.04 -10.63
N VAL A 307 -17.29 -1.27 -11.78
CA VAL A 307 -16.07 -2.05 -11.91
C VAL A 307 -14.86 -1.19 -11.53
N ARG A 308 -14.41 -1.30 -10.28
CA ARG A 308 -13.19 -0.67 -9.74
C ARG A 308 -11.95 -1.50 -10.08
N GLU A 309 -10.76 -0.94 -9.85
CA GLU A 309 -9.46 -1.65 -10.01
C GLU A 309 -9.51 -3.05 -9.40
N GLU A 310 -10.06 -3.14 -8.18
CA GLU A 310 -10.15 -4.40 -7.47
C GLU A 310 -10.84 -5.48 -8.29
N HIS A 311 -11.90 -5.16 -9.05
CA HIS A 311 -12.71 -6.13 -9.80
C HIS A 311 -12.09 -6.55 -11.15
N ARG A 312 -11.00 -5.92 -11.62
CA ARG A 312 -10.43 -6.09 -12.97
C ARG A 312 -9.46 -7.27 -13.06
N HIS A 313 -9.88 -8.43 -12.59
CA HIS A 313 -9.16 -9.68 -12.76
C HIS A 313 -10.11 -10.88 -12.76
N ARG A 314 -9.60 -12.05 -13.18
CA ARG A 314 -10.38 -13.29 -13.17
C ARG A 314 -10.83 -13.66 -11.74
N PRO A 315 -12.02 -14.26 -11.56
CA PRO A 315 -12.49 -14.71 -10.25
C PRO A 315 -11.49 -15.66 -9.60
N THR A 316 -11.15 -15.39 -8.35
CA THR A 316 -10.29 -16.24 -7.51
C THR A 316 -11.06 -17.44 -6.97
N ALA A 317 -10.35 -18.40 -6.38
CA ALA A 317 -10.98 -19.52 -5.66
C ALA A 317 -11.96 -19.03 -4.58
N ALA A 318 -11.63 -17.93 -3.89
CA ALA A 318 -12.47 -17.37 -2.84
C ALA A 318 -13.76 -16.77 -3.41
N ASP A 319 -13.70 -16.15 -4.60
CA ASP A 319 -14.88 -15.61 -5.28
C ASP A 319 -15.84 -16.73 -5.71
N TRP A 320 -15.31 -17.79 -6.33
CA TRP A 320 -16.09 -18.99 -6.68
C TRP A 320 -16.73 -19.62 -5.44
N VAL A 321 -15.98 -19.79 -4.37
CA VAL A 321 -16.49 -20.33 -3.11
C VAL A 321 -17.58 -19.46 -2.52
N CYS A 322 -17.44 -18.13 -2.57
CA CYS A 322 -18.46 -17.20 -2.07
C CYS A 322 -19.79 -17.36 -2.83
N LEU A 323 -19.72 -17.52 -4.15
CA LEU A 323 -20.91 -17.67 -5.00
C LEU A 323 -21.53 -19.07 -4.87
N LEU A 324 -20.70 -20.12 -4.81
CA LEU A 324 -21.14 -21.49 -4.58
C LEU A 324 -21.80 -21.65 -3.22
N ASP A 325 -21.26 -21.02 -2.19
CA ASP A 325 -21.83 -21.04 -0.86
C ASP A 325 -23.24 -20.44 -0.82
N ASP A 326 -23.44 -19.33 -1.52
CA ASP A 326 -24.75 -18.69 -1.63
C ASP A 326 -25.73 -19.54 -2.48
N TYR A 327 -25.27 -20.07 -3.61
CA TYR A 327 -26.03 -20.97 -4.48
C TYR A 327 -26.49 -22.24 -3.75
N VAL A 328 -25.59 -22.91 -3.03
CA VAL A 328 -25.91 -24.12 -2.25
C VAL A 328 -26.92 -23.83 -1.15
N ARG A 329 -26.76 -22.73 -0.41
CA ARG A 329 -27.65 -22.41 0.74
C ARG A 329 -29.03 -21.91 0.34
N ARG A 330 -29.11 -21.13 -0.74
CA ARG A 330 -30.32 -20.38 -1.09
C ARG A 330 -31.07 -20.97 -2.30
N CYS A 331 -30.44 -21.82 -3.10
CA CYS A 331 -31.05 -22.55 -4.22
C CYS A 331 -31.06 -24.06 -3.96
N LEU A 332 -29.92 -24.73 -4.13
CA LEU A 332 -29.86 -26.21 -4.21
C LEU A 332 -30.45 -26.94 -3.00
N ARG A 333 -30.08 -26.55 -1.77
CA ARG A 333 -30.57 -27.22 -0.56
C ARG A 333 -32.06 -27.02 -0.27
N ARG A 334 -32.73 -26.11 -0.96
CA ARG A 334 -34.16 -25.81 -0.75
C ARG A 334 -35.09 -26.55 -1.70
N SER A 335 -34.56 -27.01 -2.84
CA SER A 335 -35.32 -27.62 -3.92
C SER A 335 -35.79 -29.04 -3.60
N GLY A 336 -34.92 -29.87 -3.01
CA GLY A 336 -35.22 -31.27 -2.68
C GLY A 336 -35.15 -32.23 -3.88
N GLU A 337 -34.86 -31.73 -5.08
CA GLU A 337 -34.74 -32.51 -6.31
C GLU A 337 -33.46 -33.38 -6.37
N PRO A 338 -33.51 -34.57 -6.99
CA PRO A 338 -32.34 -35.45 -7.11
C PRO A 338 -31.15 -34.82 -7.83
N ALA A 339 -31.40 -34.02 -8.88
CA ALA A 339 -30.36 -33.31 -9.63
C ALA A 339 -29.60 -32.31 -8.75
N ASP A 340 -30.31 -31.58 -7.89
CA ASP A 340 -29.72 -30.59 -7.01
C ASP A 340 -28.92 -31.24 -5.86
N LEU A 341 -29.36 -32.40 -5.38
CA LEU A 341 -28.59 -33.21 -4.43
C LEU A 341 -27.28 -33.71 -5.04
N ALA A 342 -27.31 -34.15 -6.31
CA ALA A 342 -26.10 -34.55 -7.04
C ALA A 342 -25.15 -33.37 -7.24
N ALA A 343 -25.67 -32.19 -7.59
CA ALA A 343 -24.88 -30.96 -7.71
C ALA A 343 -24.20 -30.57 -6.38
N VAL A 344 -24.93 -30.65 -5.25
CA VAL A 344 -24.36 -30.40 -3.91
C VAL A 344 -23.23 -31.38 -3.60
N GLU A 345 -23.39 -32.65 -3.97
CA GLU A 345 -22.37 -33.68 -3.74
C GLU A 345 -21.12 -33.46 -4.60
N ALA A 346 -21.28 -33.09 -5.88
CA ALA A 346 -20.16 -32.72 -6.75
C ALA A 346 -19.36 -31.54 -6.17
N ILE A 347 -20.06 -30.48 -5.72
CA ILE A 347 -19.43 -29.34 -5.04
C ILE A 347 -18.70 -29.80 -3.76
N ARG A 348 -19.31 -30.68 -2.95
CA ARG A 348 -18.73 -31.20 -1.71
C ARG A 348 -17.41 -31.94 -1.97
N LEU A 349 -17.33 -32.69 -3.06
CA LEU A 349 -16.15 -33.49 -3.43
C LEU A 349 -15.01 -32.66 -4.02
N ALA A 350 -15.32 -31.56 -4.71
CA ALA A 350 -14.34 -30.72 -5.37
C ALA A 350 -13.71 -29.66 -4.42
N LEU A 351 -14.48 -29.07 -3.51
CA LEU A 351 -13.99 -28.00 -2.61
C LEU A 351 -12.71 -28.32 -1.80
N PRO A 352 -12.45 -29.56 -1.34
CA PRO A 352 -11.23 -29.88 -0.60
C PRO A 352 -9.93 -29.61 -1.36
N SER A 353 -9.93 -29.70 -2.69
CA SER A 353 -8.75 -29.43 -3.54
C SER A 353 -8.21 -28.01 -3.36
N ILE A 354 -9.11 -27.03 -3.26
CA ILE A 354 -8.76 -25.62 -3.05
C ILE A 354 -8.80 -25.19 -1.58
N GLY A 355 -8.86 -26.16 -0.65
CA GLY A 355 -8.80 -25.92 0.78
C GLY A 355 -10.12 -25.45 1.41
N TYR A 356 -11.26 -25.87 0.87
CA TYR A 356 -12.57 -25.57 1.44
C TYR A 356 -13.37 -26.83 1.72
N GLN A 357 -14.31 -26.75 2.65
CA GLN A 357 -15.19 -27.86 3.01
C GLN A 357 -16.64 -27.37 3.08
N LEU A 358 -17.55 -28.11 2.47
CA LEU A 358 -18.97 -27.84 2.58
C LEU A 358 -19.54 -28.47 3.86
N THR A 359 -20.01 -27.62 4.78
CA THR A 359 -20.65 -28.04 6.03
C THR A 359 -22.17 -27.85 5.96
N ALA A 360 -22.91 -28.34 6.96
CA ALA A 360 -24.33 -28.05 7.10
C ALA A 360 -24.63 -26.52 7.15
N ARG A 361 -23.71 -25.70 7.67
CA ARG A 361 -23.84 -24.24 7.75
C ARG A 361 -23.22 -23.48 6.56
N GLY A 362 -22.86 -24.19 5.49
CA GLY A 362 -22.24 -23.64 4.27
C GLY A 362 -20.76 -23.95 4.16
N VAL A 363 -20.10 -23.33 3.19
CA VAL A 363 -18.68 -23.55 2.90
C VAL A 363 -17.81 -22.89 3.98
N ARG A 364 -16.77 -23.59 4.43
CA ARG A 364 -15.78 -23.13 5.41
C ARG A 364 -14.39 -23.37 4.87
N ALA A 365 -13.46 -22.49 5.20
CA ALA A 365 -12.05 -22.70 4.92
C ALA A 365 -11.54 -23.91 5.72
N GLY A 366 -10.86 -24.83 5.03
CA GLY A 366 -10.13 -25.95 5.62
C GLY A 366 -8.62 -25.72 5.54
N ARG A 367 -7.83 -26.68 6.05
CA ARG A 367 -6.38 -26.68 5.89
C ARG A 367 -6.03 -27.26 4.52
N THR A 368 -5.29 -26.52 3.69
CA THR A 368 -4.72 -27.03 2.42
C THR A 368 -3.19 -27.06 2.48
N PRO A 369 -2.54 -28.12 1.98
CA PRO A 369 -1.09 -28.19 1.87
C PRO A 369 -0.51 -27.23 0.81
N VAL A 370 -1.33 -26.70 -0.10
CA VAL A 370 -0.89 -25.82 -1.21
C VAL A 370 -0.18 -24.57 -0.71
N ASP A 371 -0.72 -23.92 0.32
CA ASP A 371 -0.12 -22.70 0.88
C ASP A 371 1.31 -22.96 1.38
N ARG A 372 1.56 -24.16 1.94
CA ARG A 372 2.89 -24.57 2.41
C ARG A 372 3.88 -24.76 1.27
N VAL A 373 3.43 -25.32 0.14
CA VAL A 373 4.28 -25.51 -1.05
C VAL A 373 4.75 -24.17 -1.59
N VAL A 374 3.83 -23.22 -1.78
CA VAL A 374 4.19 -21.89 -2.30
C VAL A 374 5.03 -21.11 -1.28
N ALA A 375 4.69 -21.17 0.02
CA ALA A 375 5.44 -20.47 1.07
C ALA A 375 6.88 -20.95 1.22
N ARG A 376 7.13 -22.27 1.05
CA ARG A 376 8.40 -22.94 1.38
C ARG A 376 9.15 -23.49 0.17
N SER A 377 8.66 -23.21 -1.04
CA SER A 377 9.27 -23.67 -2.30
C SER A 377 10.78 -23.47 -2.32
N GLU A 378 11.51 -24.49 -2.80
CA GLU A 378 12.96 -24.43 -2.94
C GLU A 378 13.42 -23.30 -3.87
N ALA A 379 12.57 -22.90 -4.83
CA ALA A 379 12.84 -21.78 -5.72
C ALA A 379 13.07 -20.47 -4.96
N LYS A 380 12.44 -20.29 -3.78
CA LYS A 380 12.68 -19.12 -2.92
C LYS A 380 14.09 -19.13 -2.34
N THR A 381 14.61 -20.30 -1.98
CA THR A 381 15.98 -20.46 -1.50
C THR A 381 16.99 -20.15 -2.62
N GLY A 382 16.73 -20.64 -3.84
CA GLY A 382 17.55 -20.31 -5.01
C GLY A 382 17.58 -18.81 -5.32
N ALA A 383 16.45 -18.11 -5.18
CA ALA A 383 16.38 -16.67 -5.35
C ALA A 383 17.28 -15.88 -4.37
N VAL A 384 17.49 -16.38 -3.14
CA VAL A 384 18.41 -15.74 -2.18
C VAL A 384 19.84 -15.71 -2.71
N ALA A 385 20.29 -16.78 -3.38
CA ALA A 385 21.62 -16.82 -3.97
C ALA A 385 21.79 -15.76 -5.07
N GLU A 386 20.80 -15.60 -5.95
CA GLU A 386 20.81 -14.56 -6.99
C GLU A 386 20.83 -13.15 -6.40
N ILE A 387 19.97 -12.89 -5.42
CA ILE A 387 19.89 -11.59 -4.74
C ILE A 387 21.23 -11.24 -4.08
N LEU A 388 21.80 -12.16 -3.28
CA LEU A 388 23.04 -11.89 -2.55
C LEU A 388 24.24 -11.75 -3.48
N ALA A 389 24.28 -12.52 -4.58
CA ALA A 389 25.32 -12.36 -5.60
C ALA A 389 25.26 -10.98 -6.27
N ALA A 390 24.06 -10.50 -6.62
CA ALA A 390 23.88 -9.17 -7.20
C ALA A 390 24.20 -8.03 -6.22
N GLU A 391 23.76 -8.16 -4.97
CA GLU A 391 24.05 -7.18 -3.92
C GLU A 391 25.55 -7.12 -3.59
N HIS A 392 26.23 -8.26 -3.62
CA HIS A 392 27.69 -8.29 -3.50
C HIS A 392 28.38 -7.66 -4.70
N ALA A 393 27.87 -7.87 -5.92
CA ALA A 393 28.42 -7.20 -7.10
C ALA A 393 28.31 -5.66 -7.01
N ALA A 394 27.26 -5.14 -6.36
CA ALA A 394 27.07 -3.71 -6.16
C ALA A 394 27.87 -3.13 -4.97
N LEU A 395 28.00 -3.87 -3.86
CA LEU A 395 28.60 -3.36 -2.61
C LEU A 395 30.02 -3.87 -2.30
N GLY A 396 30.44 -4.97 -2.92
CA GLY A 396 31.69 -5.67 -2.62
C GLY A 396 31.79 -6.03 -1.13
N GLU A 397 32.95 -5.74 -0.54
CA GLU A 397 33.28 -5.97 0.87
C GLU A 397 32.40 -5.21 1.87
N ARG A 398 31.61 -4.23 1.41
CA ARG A 398 30.68 -3.49 2.28
C ARG A 398 29.36 -4.23 2.51
N LEU A 399 29.10 -5.33 1.81
CA LEU A 399 27.84 -6.07 1.98
C LEU A 399 27.71 -6.59 3.42
N ARG A 400 26.60 -6.26 4.06
CA ARG A 400 26.19 -6.83 5.35
C ARG A 400 24.73 -7.22 5.23
N ALA A 401 24.49 -8.48 4.92
CA ALA A 401 23.17 -9.02 4.64
C ALA A 401 22.61 -9.83 5.80
N LEU A 402 21.29 -9.76 5.96
CA LEU A 402 20.51 -10.57 6.86
C LEU A 402 19.45 -11.33 6.07
N VAL A 403 19.43 -12.66 6.17
CA VAL A 403 18.35 -13.51 5.64
C VAL A 403 17.48 -14.00 6.79
N LEU A 404 16.18 -13.67 6.75
CA LEU A 404 15.22 -14.02 7.78
C LEU A 404 14.31 -15.17 7.33
N CYS A 405 14.26 -16.23 8.13
CA CYS A 405 13.38 -17.38 7.95
C CYS A 405 12.44 -17.55 9.16
N ASP A 406 11.35 -18.30 9.00
CA ASP A 406 10.44 -18.59 10.13
C ASP A 406 11.00 -19.66 11.08
N HIS A 407 11.75 -20.62 10.54
CA HIS A 407 12.20 -21.79 11.29
C HIS A 407 13.68 -22.10 11.02
N GLU A 408 14.37 -22.61 12.04
CA GLU A 408 15.76 -23.08 11.91
C GLU A 408 15.83 -24.33 11.03
N ARG A 409 15.01 -25.32 11.37
CA ARG A 409 14.76 -26.57 10.65
C ARG A 409 13.26 -26.69 10.46
N ALA A 410 12.81 -27.28 9.36
CA ALA A 410 11.40 -27.60 9.18
C ALA A 410 11.09 -28.89 9.98
N THR A 411 10.93 -28.77 11.30
CA THR A 411 10.76 -29.91 12.21
C THR A 411 9.35 -30.48 12.25
N ALA A 412 8.38 -29.89 11.53
CA ALA A 412 7.06 -30.47 11.40
C ALA A 412 7.11 -31.57 10.34
N THR A 413 6.83 -32.82 10.74
CA THR A 413 6.67 -33.94 9.80
C THR A 413 5.80 -33.48 8.63
N LEU A 414 6.35 -33.53 7.42
CA LEU A 414 5.58 -33.22 6.24
C LEU A 414 4.35 -34.13 6.22
N PRO A 415 3.14 -33.60 5.95
CA PRO A 415 1.98 -34.44 5.67
C PRO A 415 2.37 -35.48 4.63
N ALA A 416 1.92 -36.73 4.77
CA ALA A 416 2.30 -37.80 3.84
C ALA A 416 2.11 -37.43 2.36
N ARG A 417 1.14 -36.56 2.06
CA ARG A 417 0.86 -36.03 0.71
C ARG A 417 1.92 -35.09 0.14
N LEU A 418 2.80 -34.54 0.97
CA LEU A 418 3.91 -33.65 0.58
C LEU A 418 5.27 -34.35 0.60
N SER A 419 5.32 -35.61 1.03
CA SER A 419 6.55 -36.42 0.98
C SER A 419 6.99 -36.61 -0.47
N GLY A 420 8.24 -36.28 -0.77
CA GLY A 420 8.80 -36.31 -2.12
C GLY A 420 8.45 -35.09 -3.00
N VAL A 421 7.53 -34.22 -2.56
CA VAL A 421 7.18 -32.96 -3.25
C VAL A 421 8.01 -31.79 -2.74
N LEU A 422 8.15 -31.69 -1.42
CA LEU A 422 9.02 -30.73 -0.75
C LEU A 422 10.14 -31.47 -0.05
N ASP A 423 11.34 -30.90 -0.06
CA ASP A 423 12.41 -31.31 0.86
C ASP A 423 11.98 -31.13 2.32
N GLU A 424 12.44 -32.00 3.20
CA GLU A 424 12.11 -31.96 4.63
C GLU A 424 12.60 -30.68 5.32
N GLN A 425 13.63 -30.03 4.78
CA GLN A 425 14.18 -28.74 5.24
C GLN A 425 13.70 -27.55 4.39
N ALA A 426 12.72 -27.73 3.50
CA ALA A 426 12.16 -26.66 2.66
C ALA A 426 11.70 -25.45 3.51
N GLY A 427 12.11 -24.25 3.10
CA GLY A 427 11.83 -22.98 3.81
C GLY A 427 12.59 -22.79 5.14
N SER A 428 13.58 -23.64 5.46
CA SER A 428 14.36 -23.52 6.70
C SER A 428 15.63 -22.68 6.53
N ALA A 429 16.07 -22.06 7.63
CA ALA A 429 17.34 -21.34 7.68
C ALA A 429 18.54 -22.24 7.40
N ARG A 430 18.44 -23.54 7.73
CA ARG A 430 19.49 -24.53 7.44
C ARG A 430 19.66 -24.76 5.94
N LEU A 431 18.56 -24.97 5.21
CA LEU A 431 18.59 -25.18 3.76
C LEU A 431 19.13 -23.94 3.03
N VAL A 432 18.79 -22.74 3.51
CA VAL A 432 19.38 -21.48 3.00
C VAL A 432 20.88 -21.48 3.16
N LEU A 433 21.40 -21.79 4.37
CA LEU A 433 22.84 -21.82 4.61
C LEU A 433 23.55 -22.85 3.71
N GLU A 434 22.97 -24.05 3.56
CA GLU A 434 23.53 -25.10 2.71
C GLU A 434 23.55 -24.70 1.23
N THR A 435 22.48 -24.05 0.74
CA THR A 435 22.42 -23.52 -0.62
C THR A 435 23.48 -22.44 -0.85
N LEU A 436 23.62 -21.50 0.08
CA LEU A 436 24.63 -20.45 0.00
C LEU A 436 26.07 -20.98 0.07
N ALA A 437 26.29 -22.07 0.83
CA ALA A 437 27.58 -22.73 0.92
C ALA A 437 27.93 -23.55 -0.33
N ALA A 438 26.91 -24.03 -1.06
CA ALA A 438 27.07 -24.81 -2.28
C ALA A 438 27.30 -23.95 -3.53
N ASP A 439 26.77 -22.71 -3.56
CA ASP A 439 26.94 -21.80 -4.70
C ASP A 439 28.34 -21.10 -4.66
N PRO A 440 29.15 -21.22 -5.73
CA PRO A 440 30.50 -20.63 -5.81
C PRO A 440 30.56 -19.09 -5.65
N ARG A 441 29.47 -18.39 -5.94
CA ARG A 441 29.36 -16.93 -5.83
C ARG A 441 29.11 -16.51 -4.39
N THR A 442 28.26 -17.24 -3.67
CA THR A 442 27.83 -16.86 -2.32
C THR A 442 28.67 -17.49 -1.21
N VAL A 443 29.39 -18.58 -1.46
CA VAL A 443 30.29 -19.18 -0.47
C VAL A 443 31.38 -18.20 -0.02
N ARG A 444 31.80 -17.30 -0.91
CA ARG A 444 32.77 -16.22 -0.66
C ARG A 444 32.24 -15.10 0.25
N LEU A 445 30.94 -15.11 0.55
CA LEU A 445 30.31 -14.16 1.47
C LEU A 445 30.36 -14.63 2.92
N ASP A 446 30.98 -15.79 3.16
CA ASP A 446 31.14 -16.39 4.49
C ASP A 446 29.79 -16.50 5.24
N PRO A 447 28.76 -17.14 4.67
CA PRO A 447 27.44 -17.16 5.27
C PRO A 447 27.44 -17.91 6.61
N MET A 448 26.74 -17.37 7.60
CA MET A 448 26.64 -17.97 8.93
C MET A 448 25.20 -18.00 9.44
N LEU A 449 24.74 -19.17 9.88
CA LEU A 449 23.47 -19.38 10.57
C LEU A 449 23.62 -19.04 12.05
N VAL A 450 22.70 -18.21 12.56
CA VAL A 450 22.60 -17.87 13.98
C VAL A 450 21.14 -17.96 14.41
N THR A 451 20.85 -18.89 15.31
CA THR A 451 19.53 -19.06 15.93
C THR A 451 19.64 -19.04 17.45
N GLY A 452 18.50 -19.26 18.13
CA GLY A 452 18.45 -19.34 19.60
C GLY A 452 19.04 -20.64 20.14
N ARG A 453 19.35 -21.61 19.27
CA ARG A 453 19.85 -22.93 19.64
C ARG A 453 21.18 -23.28 18.98
N THR A 454 21.43 -22.74 17.79
CA THR A 454 22.45 -23.26 16.89
C THR A 454 23.23 -22.10 16.25
N VAL A 455 24.54 -22.29 16.12
CA VAL A 455 25.43 -21.49 15.27
C VAL A 455 26.08 -22.43 14.29
N ALA A 456 25.98 -22.16 12.98
CA ALA A 456 26.57 -23.01 11.96
C ALA A 456 27.09 -22.19 10.78
N ALA A 457 28.15 -22.66 10.13
CA ALA A 457 28.74 -21.99 8.96
C ALA A 457 29.52 -23.00 8.11
N PRO A 458 29.91 -22.65 6.86
CA PRO A 458 30.93 -23.40 6.14
C PRO A 458 32.18 -23.57 6.99
N ALA A 459 32.85 -24.72 6.88
CA ALA A 459 33.98 -25.08 7.76
C ALA A 459 35.07 -24.00 7.87
N ALA A 460 35.40 -23.31 6.78
CA ALA A 460 36.38 -22.22 6.79
C ALA A 460 35.89 -21.02 7.62
N THR A 461 34.67 -20.55 7.39
CA THR A 461 34.02 -19.48 8.15
C THR A 461 33.86 -19.84 9.63
N ALA A 462 33.46 -21.08 9.93
CA ALA A 462 33.33 -21.56 11.30
C ALA A 462 34.68 -21.56 12.04
N ALA A 463 35.76 -21.94 11.37
CA ALA A 463 37.11 -21.88 11.95
C ALA A 463 37.56 -20.43 12.22
N ALA A 464 37.35 -19.53 11.26
CA ALA A 464 37.65 -18.11 11.42
C ALA A 464 36.83 -17.46 12.55
N PHE A 465 35.55 -17.82 12.66
CA PHE A 465 34.70 -17.36 13.75
C PHE A 465 35.14 -17.93 15.11
N ALA A 466 35.54 -19.20 15.17
CA ALA A 466 36.05 -19.81 16.39
C ALA A 466 37.35 -19.13 16.86
N GLU A 467 38.24 -18.79 15.92
CA GLU A 467 39.45 -18.01 16.19
C GLU A 467 39.11 -16.59 16.69
N PHE A 468 38.14 -15.91 16.07
CA PHE A 468 37.66 -14.61 16.53
C PHE A 468 37.09 -14.65 17.96
N CYS A 469 36.46 -15.76 18.33
CA CYS A 469 35.91 -15.95 19.67
C CYS A 469 36.96 -16.36 20.71
N ALA A 470 38.19 -16.65 20.29
CA ALA A 470 39.27 -17.08 21.18
C ALA A 470 39.47 -16.06 22.31
N GLY A 471 39.52 -16.54 23.55
CA GLY A 471 39.67 -15.71 24.74
C GLY A 471 38.36 -15.11 25.29
N THR A 472 37.25 -15.13 24.54
CA THR A 472 35.93 -14.67 25.03
C THR A 472 34.97 -15.84 25.33
N ALA A 473 35.00 -16.90 24.51
CA ALA A 473 34.19 -18.09 24.68
C ALA A 473 35.05 -19.36 24.56
N ARG A 474 34.63 -20.45 25.22
CA ARG A 474 35.24 -21.77 25.09
C ARG A 474 34.43 -22.62 24.12
N LEU A 475 34.93 -22.70 22.89
CA LEU A 475 34.32 -23.45 21.78
C LEU A 475 35.02 -24.79 21.59
N ASP A 476 34.27 -25.78 21.10
CA ASP A 476 34.84 -27.06 20.70
C ASP A 476 35.65 -26.87 19.40
N PRO A 477 36.78 -27.58 19.24
CA PRO A 477 37.62 -27.43 18.06
C PRO A 477 36.89 -27.91 16.81
N ILE A 478 36.90 -27.08 15.76
CA ILE A 478 36.42 -27.48 14.44
C ILE A 478 37.40 -28.52 13.85
N PRO A 479 36.95 -29.72 13.46
CA PRO A 479 37.83 -30.77 12.98
C PRO A 479 38.67 -30.32 11.76
N PRO A 480 39.99 -30.55 11.74
CA PRO A 480 40.83 -30.25 10.59
C PRO A 480 40.34 -31.02 9.34
N GLY A 481 40.05 -30.30 8.26
CA GLY A 481 39.55 -30.90 7.01
C GLY A 481 38.04 -31.16 6.96
N ALA A 482 37.26 -30.67 7.92
CA ALA A 482 35.80 -30.66 7.83
C ALA A 482 35.34 -29.98 6.52
N ARG A 483 34.32 -30.55 5.87
CA ARG A 483 33.75 -30.03 4.61
C ARG A 483 32.28 -29.71 4.79
N GLY A 484 31.79 -28.75 4.01
CA GLY A 484 30.41 -28.31 4.08
C GLY A 484 30.12 -27.48 5.33
N VAL A 485 28.86 -27.50 5.75
CA VAL A 485 28.36 -26.71 6.87
C VAL A 485 28.52 -27.45 8.19
N VAL A 486 29.26 -26.85 9.12
CA VAL A 486 29.53 -27.38 10.46
C VAL A 486 28.83 -26.55 11.54
N GLU A 487 28.45 -27.20 12.63
CA GLU A 487 27.90 -26.55 13.82
C GLU A 487 29.04 -26.14 14.77
N VAL A 488 28.97 -24.93 15.31
CA VAL A 488 29.90 -24.40 16.29
C VAL A 488 29.35 -24.70 17.68
N THR A 489 29.90 -25.73 18.32
CA THR A 489 29.50 -26.17 19.66
C THR A 489 30.48 -25.64 20.72
N GLY A 490 30.06 -25.62 21.99
CA GLY A 490 30.89 -25.16 23.10
C GLY A 490 30.11 -24.77 24.35
N SER A 491 30.83 -24.23 25.33
CA SER A 491 30.27 -23.75 26.60
C SER A 491 29.92 -22.27 26.54
N TRP A 492 28.80 -21.98 25.86
CA TRP A 492 28.28 -20.64 25.62
C TRP A 492 26.75 -20.66 25.48
N ASN A 493 26.13 -19.49 25.47
CA ASN A 493 24.68 -19.34 25.39
C ASN A 493 24.29 -18.34 24.30
N SER A 494 22.98 -18.29 23.99
CA SER A 494 22.45 -17.45 22.93
C SER A 494 22.73 -15.96 23.06
N ARG A 495 22.80 -15.43 24.29
CA ARG A 495 23.16 -14.03 24.49
C ARG A 495 24.60 -13.76 24.07
N LEU A 496 25.51 -14.66 24.40
CA LEU A 496 26.94 -14.50 24.09
C LEU A 496 27.21 -14.68 22.60
N TRP A 497 26.69 -15.75 21.98
CA TRP A 497 26.98 -16.00 20.57
C TRP A 497 26.32 -15.01 19.63
N VAL A 498 25.11 -14.52 19.93
CA VAL A 498 24.48 -13.46 19.13
C VAL A 498 25.33 -12.19 19.17
N ALA A 499 25.84 -11.81 20.35
CA ALA A 499 26.73 -10.64 20.47
C ALA A 499 28.04 -10.82 19.69
N LEU A 500 28.67 -12.00 19.76
CA LEU A 500 29.91 -12.30 19.05
C LEU A 500 29.70 -12.38 17.53
N ALA A 501 28.67 -13.07 17.07
CA ALA A 501 28.30 -13.16 15.66
C ALA A 501 27.99 -11.78 15.07
N THR A 502 27.30 -10.93 15.83
CA THR A 502 27.04 -9.54 15.43
C THR A 502 28.33 -8.76 15.25
N ARG A 503 29.26 -8.85 16.22
CA ARG A 503 30.57 -8.19 16.11
C ARG A 503 31.39 -8.72 14.94
N PHE A 504 31.31 -10.02 14.66
CA PHE A 504 31.99 -10.66 13.53
C PHE A 504 31.43 -10.18 12.19
N LEU A 505 30.11 -10.04 12.07
CA LEU A 505 29.47 -9.41 10.91
C LEU A 505 29.93 -7.94 10.77
N GLU A 506 29.83 -7.15 11.83
CA GLU A 506 30.21 -5.73 11.79
C GLU A 506 31.71 -5.53 11.44
N SER A 507 32.60 -6.43 11.88
CA SER A 507 34.02 -6.39 11.51
C SER A 507 34.32 -6.90 10.10
N GLY A 508 33.33 -7.46 9.39
CA GLY A 508 33.52 -8.05 8.06
C GLY A 508 34.12 -9.46 8.06
N GLY A 509 34.09 -10.16 9.19
CA GLY A 509 34.49 -11.57 9.26
C GLY A 509 33.48 -12.50 8.58
N CYS A 510 32.23 -12.05 8.47
CA CYS A 510 31.25 -12.59 7.52
C CYS A 510 30.48 -11.45 6.86
N SER A 511 29.90 -11.71 5.68
CA SER A 511 29.03 -10.76 4.98
C SER A 511 27.55 -11.09 5.10
N VAL A 512 27.18 -12.32 5.42
CA VAL A 512 25.78 -12.78 5.45
C VAL A 512 25.48 -13.51 6.77
N LEU A 513 24.44 -13.06 7.47
CA LEU A 513 23.81 -13.83 8.54
C LEU A 513 22.48 -14.41 8.08
N VAL A 514 22.26 -15.70 8.33
CA VAL A 514 20.98 -16.37 8.17
C VAL A 514 20.42 -16.62 9.57
N GLY A 515 19.15 -16.33 9.81
CA GLY A 515 18.57 -16.62 11.12
C GLY A 515 17.05 -16.57 11.13
N THR A 516 16.49 -16.78 12.32
CA THR A 516 15.04 -16.83 12.49
C THR A 516 14.47 -15.50 12.99
N ARG A 517 13.20 -15.24 12.65
CA ARG A 517 12.45 -14.07 13.12
C ARG A 517 12.54 -13.89 14.65
N ALA A 518 12.44 -14.97 15.42
CA ALA A 518 12.45 -14.90 16.87
C ALA A 518 13.76 -14.37 17.48
N MET A 519 14.89 -14.45 16.76
CA MET A 519 16.21 -14.08 17.29
C MET A 519 16.83 -12.89 16.60
N LEU A 520 16.86 -12.90 15.27
CA LEU A 520 17.43 -11.79 14.49
C LEU A 520 16.34 -10.83 13.98
N GLY A 521 15.07 -11.24 14.04
CA GLY A 521 13.93 -10.36 13.75
C GLY A 521 13.50 -9.49 14.93
N GLU A 522 13.72 -9.92 16.19
CA GLU A 522 13.29 -9.23 17.42
C GLU A 522 14.47 -8.95 18.37
N GLY A 523 14.62 -7.71 18.86
CA GLY A 523 15.61 -7.37 19.90
C GLY A 523 17.09 -7.38 19.48
N TRP A 524 17.42 -7.66 18.22
CA TRP A 524 18.78 -7.67 17.67
C TRP A 524 19.26 -6.27 17.20
N ASP A 525 20.52 -5.92 17.48
CA ASP A 525 21.13 -4.62 17.14
C ASP A 525 22.42 -4.73 16.33
N ALA A 526 22.30 -4.60 15.00
CA ALA A 526 23.40 -4.43 14.06
C ALA A 526 23.15 -3.18 13.22
N LYS A 527 24.13 -2.28 13.14
CA LYS A 527 24.05 -1.00 12.43
C LYS A 527 24.54 -1.11 10.98
N GLY A 528 25.51 -1.98 10.73
CA GLY A 528 26.11 -2.18 9.40
C GLY A 528 25.19 -2.87 8.40
N VAL A 529 24.15 -3.58 8.85
CA VAL A 529 23.21 -4.32 7.98
C VAL A 529 22.61 -3.39 6.93
N ASN A 530 22.85 -3.68 5.67
CA ASN A 530 22.43 -2.85 4.54
C ASN A 530 21.57 -3.62 3.52
N THR A 531 21.41 -4.93 3.70
CA THR A 531 20.55 -5.77 2.87
C THR A 531 19.78 -6.72 3.78
N VAL A 532 18.45 -6.77 3.63
CA VAL A 532 17.59 -7.71 4.34
C VAL A 532 16.82 -8.53 3.31
N VAL A 533 16.89 -9.86 3.39
CA VAL A 533 16.08 -10.78 2.57
C VAL A 533 15.05 -11.43 3.48
N ASP A 534 13.78 -11.12 3.26
CA ASP A 534 12.65 -11.60 4.05
C ASP A 534 11.97 -12.79 3.37
N LEU A 535 12.21 -13.99 3.91
CA LEU A 535 11.54 -15.23 3.51
C LEU A 535 10.38 -15.60 4.44
N THR A 536 10.05 -14.76 5.42
CA THR A 536 9.08 -15.11 6.47
C THR A 536 7.64 -15.04 5.97
N GLU A 537 6.75 -15.83 6.57
CA GLU A 537 5.30 -15.81 6.34
C GLU A 537 4.60 -14.70 7.17
N ALA A 538 5.32 -14.03 8.07
CA ALA A 538 4.79 -13.05 9.01
C ALA A 538 4.27 -11.79 8.30
N THR A 539 2.98 -11.50 8.50
CA THR A 539 2.29 -10.34 7.86
C THR A 539 1.75 -9.33 8.87
N THR A 540 1.93 -9.56 10.18
CA THR A 540 1.50 -8.60 11.19
C THR A 540 2.34 -7.33 11.09
N ALA A 541 1.68 -6.18 11.22
CA ALA A 541 2.33 -4.88 11.05
C ALA A 541 3.56 -4.69 11.95
N GLY A 542 3.47 -5.13 13.21
CA GLY A 542 4.57 -5.08 14.16
C GLY A 542 5.77 -5.90 13.69
N ALA A 543 5.54 -7.14 13.24
CA ALA A 543 6.62 -7.99 12.73
C ALA A 543 7.28 -7.37 11.49
N VAL A 544 6.49 -6.88 10.54
CA VAL A 544 7.02 -6.25 9.30
C VAL A 544 7.90 -5.05 9.63
N VAL A 545 7.40 -4.14 10.48
CA VAL A 545 8.14 -2.93 10.88
C VAL A 545 9.41 -3.30 11.64
N GLN A 546 9.36 -4.28 12.54
CA GLN A 546 10.52 -4.76 13.29
C GLN A 546 11.59 -5.39 12.40
N MET A 547 11.19 -6.26 11.46
CA MET A 547 12.09 -6.94 10.52
C MET A 547 12.79 -5.93 9.59
N ARG A 548 12.02 -5.03 8.96
CA ARG A 548 12.56 -3.99 8.06
C ARG A 548 13.45 -3.00 8.82
N GLY A 549 13.05 -2.62 10.03
CA GLY A 549 13.78 -1.69 10.89
C GLY A 549 15.21 -2.13 11.25
N ARG A 550 15.57 -3.41 11.08
CA ARG A 550 16.94 -3.90 11.28
C ARG A 550 17.91 -3.29 10.26
N GLY A 551 17.51 -3.18 8.99
CA GLY A 551 18.33 -2.57 7.94
C GLY A 551 18.36 -1.03 8.00
N LEU A 552 17.28 -0.41 8.49
CA LEU A 552 17.11 1.05 8.47
C LEU A 552 17.99 1.82 9.45
N ARG A 553 18.76 1.15 10.31
CA ARG A 553 19.61 1.86 11.29
C ARG A 553 20.71 2.66 10.59
N ALA A 554 20.95 3.90 11.02
CA ALA A 554 22.10 4.65 10.51
C ALA A 554 23.42 3.99 10.96
N ASP A 555 24.36 3.86 10.04
CA ASP A 555 25.72 3.39 10.32
C ASP A 555 26.68 4.59 10.46
N PRO A 556 27.25 4.84 11.65
CA PRO A 556 28.22 5.91 11.84
C PRO A 556 29.48 5.76 10.97
N ALA A 557 29.86 4.53 10.62
CA ALA A 557 31.01 4.27 9.75
C ALA A 557 30.67 4.49 8.27
N TRP A 558 29.39 4.52 7.90
CA TRP A 558 28.92 4.76 6.54
C TRP A 558 27.66 5.64 6.51
N PRO A 559 27.79 6.97 6.63
CA PRO A 559 26.66 7.90 6.62
C PRO A 559 25.80 7.86 5.35
N GLU A 560 26.41 7.43 4.23
CA GLU A 560 25.75 7.30 2.93
C GLU A 560 25.02 5.95 2.76
N LYS A 561 24.93 5.13 3.81
CA LYS A 561 24.28 3.82 3.77
C LYS A 561 22.84 3.95 3.28
N VAL A 562 22.50 3.12 2.30
CA VAL A 562 21.12 2.84 1.89
C VAL A 562 20.83 1.39 2.23
N ALA A 563 19.63 1.09 2.72
CA ALA A 563 19.20 -0.27 3.02
C ALA A 563 18.27 -0.82 1.92
N ASN A 564 18.55 -2.00 1.41
CA ASN A 564 17.63 -2.72 0.52
C ASN A 564 16.92 -3.82 1.31
N THR A 565 15.59 -3.86 1.22
CA THR A 565 14.79 -4.97 1.74
C THR A 565 14.21 -5.74 0.55
N TRP A 566 14.49 -7.04 0.47
CA TRP A 566 13.98 -7.96 -0.53
C TRP A 566 12.89 -8.85 0.05
N SER A 567 11.72 -8.88 -0.60
CA SER A 567 10.70 -9.90 -0.36
C SER A 567 10.72 -10.93 -1.48
N VAL A 568 10.93 -12.21 -1.16
CA VAL A 568 10.86 -13.29 -2.16
C VAL A 568 9.46 -13.87 -2.18
N VAL A 569 8.81 -13.80 -3.34
CA VAL A 569 7.40 -14.16 -3.52
C VAL A 569 7.29 -15.28 -4.53
N CYS A 570 6.76 -16.42 -4.10
CA CYS A 570 6.47 -17.53 -5.01
C CYS A 570 5.02 -17.46 -5.48
N VAL A 571 4.78 -17.62 -6.77
CA VAL A 571 3.43 -17.60 -7.36
C VAL A 571 3.29 -18.74 -8.35
N SER A 572 2.20 -19.49 -8.24
CA SER A 572 1.78 -20.47 -9.23
C SER A 572 0.47 -20.05 -9.91
N ALA A 573 0.44 -20.09 -11.24
CA ALA A 573 -0.77 -19.93 -12.03
C ALA A 573 -1.54 -21.26 -12.20
N GLU A 574 -0.93 -22.39 -11.86
CA GLU A 574 -1.48 -23.74 -12.07
C GLU A 574 -2.50 -24.15 -11.00
N HIS A 575 -2.61 -23.38 -9.90
CA HIS A 575 -3.55 -23.66 -8.82
C HIS A 575 -4.29 -22.40 -8.35
N PRO A 576 -5.61 -22.45 -8.08
CA PRO A 576 -6.41 -21.29 -7.65
C PRO A 576 -5.97 -20.62 -6.33
N LYS A 577 -5.24 -21.36 -5.49
CA LYS A 577 -4.58 -20.87 -4.25
C LYS A 577 -3.09 -20.54 -4.43
N GLY A 578 -2.57 -20.58 -5.66
CA GLY A 578 -1.16 -20.33 -5.97
C GLY A 578 -0.70 -18.89 -5.74
N SER A 579 -1.64 -17.96 -5.46
CA SER A 579 -1.37 -16.56 -5.09
C SER A 579 -1.20 -16.31 -3.59
N ALA A 580 -1.25 -17.33 -2.73
CA ALA A 580 -1.27 -17.12 -1.28
C ALA A 580 -0.02 -16.36 -0.76
N ASP A 581 1.16 -16.59 -1.35
CA ASP A 581 2.38 -15.86 -1.00
C ASP A 581 2.38 -14.42 -1.53
N TRP A 582 1.76 -14.18 -2.68
CA TRP A 582 1.49 -12.82 -3.18
C TRP A 582 0.59 -12.04 -2.22
N GLU A 583 -0.49 -12.66 -1.75
CA GLU A 583 -1.39 -12.04 -0.77
C GLU A 583 -0.67 -11.71 0.54
N ARG A 584 0.27 -12.56 0.98
CA ARG A 584 1.16 -12.23 2.12
C ARG A 584 2.02 -11.02 1.80
N PHE A 585 2.66 -10.98 0.64
CA PHE A 585 3.45 -9.83 0.20
C PHE A 585 2.62 -8.55 0.19
N VAL A 586 1.41 -8.54 -0.39
CA VAL A 586 0.52 -7.37 -0.35
C VAL A 586 0.25 -6.92 1.09
N ARG A 587 -0.09 -7.84 2.00
CA ARG A 587 -0.31 -7.52 3.43
C ARG A 587 0.92 -6.93 4.11
N LYS A 588 2.13 -7.37 3.76
CA LYS A 588 3.37 -6.78 4.30
C LYS A 588 3.55 -5.31 3.88
N HIS A 589 3.13 -4.96 2.67
CA HIS A 589 3.25 -3.59 2.16
C HIS A 589 2.05 -2.71 2.49
N ASP A 590 0.93 -3.27 2.97
CA ASP A 590 -0.27 -2.51 3.30
C ASP A 590 0.00 -1.47 4.40
N GLY A 591 -0.37 -0.23 4.11
CA GLY A 591 -0.05 0.96 4.91
C GLY A 591 1.43 1.23 5.17
N TYR A 592 2.37 0.46 4.59
CA TYR A 592 3.81 0.66 4.77
C TYR A 592 4.36 1.58 3.68
N PHE A 593 4.93 2.71 4.07
CA PHE A 593 5.48 3.68 3.12
C PHE A 593 6.85 3.24 2.59
N GLY A 594 7.04 3.38 1.29
CA GLY A 594 8.32 3.17 0.62
C GLY A 594 8.49 4.17 -0.53
N LEU A 595 9.72 4.31 -1.01
CA LEU A 595 10.07 5.21 -2.11
C LEU A 595 9.75 4.55 -3.46
N THR A 596 9.11 5.27 -4.38
CA THR A 596 8.98 4.88 -5.80
C THR A 596 10.21 5.31 -6.60
N ASP A 597 10.37 4.82 -7.83
CA ASP A 597 11.47 5.24 -8.73
C ASP A 597 11.36 6.70 -9.19
N SER A 598 10.17 7.30 -9.08
CA SER A 598 9.93 8.73 -9.30
C SER A 598 10.27 9.60 -8.08
N GLY A 599 10.55 9.01 -6.91
CA GLY A 599 10.80 9.72 -5.65
C GLY A 599 9.55 10.08 -4.86
N THR A 600 8.38 9.63 -5.28
CA THR A 600 7.15 9.71 -4.49
C THR A 600 7.20 8.65 -3.39
N ILE A 601 6.73 8.98 -2.19
CA ILE A 601 6.65 8.01 -1.09
C ILE A 601 5.21 7.52 -1.04
N ALA A 602 5.01 6.23 -1.29
CA ALA A 602 3.68 5.60 -1.41
C ALA A 602 3.56 4.37 -0.50
N ALA A 603 2.33 4.07 -0.06
CA ALA A 603 2.01 2.86 0.67
C ALA A 603 1.52 1.74 -0.27
N GLY A 604 1.63 0.48 0.19
CA GLY A 604 1.24 -0.69 -0.59
C GLY A 604 2.28 -1.11 -1.61
N VAL A 605 1.96 -2.11 -2.43
CA VAL A 605 2.89 -2.69 -3.42
C VAL A 605 3.33 -1.69 -4.52
N ALA A 606 2.63 -0.57 -4.67
CA ALA A 606 2.91 0.45 -5.67
C ALA A 606 4.28 1.16 -5.49
N HIS A 607 4.84 1.20 -4.27
CA HIS A 607 6.21 1.72 -4.09
C HIS A 607 7.29 0.73 -4.50
N VAL A 608 6.99 -0.57 -4.54
CA VAL A 608 7.93 -1.59 -5.00
C VAL A 608 8.06 -1.50 -6.51
N HIS A 609 6.92 -1.48 -7.21
CA HIS A 609 6.91 -1.22 -8.65
C HIS A 609 5.51 -0.77 -9.11
N PRO A 610 5.39 0.18 -10.05
CA PRO A 610 4.11 0.76 -10.47
C PRO A 610 3.16 -0.23 -11.17
N GLU A 611 3.68 -1.29 -11.79
CA GLU A 611 2.85 -2.33 -12.43
C GLU A 611 2.17 -3.28 -11.42
N LEU A 612 2.58 -3.27 -10.13
CA LEU A 612 2.04 -4.20 -9.15
C LEU A 612 0.66 -3.79 -8.66
N SER A 613 -0.23 -4.77 -8.57
CA SER A 613 -1.59 -4.62 -8.06
C SER A 613 -1.76 -5.33 -6.72
N PRO A 614 -2.44 -4.72 -5.73
CA PRO A 614 -2.72 -5.40 -4.47
C PRO A 614 -3.73 -6.55 -4.64
N TYR A 615 -4.35 -6.70 -5.81
CA TYR A 615 -5.46 -7.64 -6.04
C TYR A 615 -5.04 -8.92 -6.77
N VAL A 616 -4.04 -8.86 -7.64
CA VAL A 616 -3.59 -10.01 -8.44
C VAL A 616 -2.08 -9.93 -8.69
N PRO A 617 -1.34 -11.05 -8.65
CA PRO A 617 0.07 -11.07 -9.06
C PRO A 617 0.22 -10.76 -10.56
N PRO A 618 1.37 -10.23 -10.98
CA PRO A 618 1.66 -10.09 -12.41
C PRO A 618 1.74 -11.46 -13.10
N PRO A 619 1.56 -11.53 -14.42
CA PRO A 619 1.70 -12.79 -15.16
C PRO A 619 3.10 -13.38 -15.01
N VAL A 620 3.19 -14.71 -14.86
CA VAL A 620 4.45 -15.46 -14.72
C VAL A 620 5.44 -15.17 -15.84
N SER A 621 4.95 -14.98 -17.07
CA SER A 621 5.78 -14.63 -18.23
C SER A 621 6.52 -13.29 -18.10
N GLY A 622 6.14 -12.44 -17.15
CA GLY A 622 6.78 -11.17 -16.84
C GLY A 622 7.83 -11.22 -15.74
N PHE A 623 8.00 -12.34 -15.03
CA PHE A 623 8.84 -12.40 -13.82
C PHE A 623 10.31 -12.10 -14.11
N ASP A 624 10.89 -12.62 -15.19
CA ASP A 624 12.29 -12.38 -15.53
C ASP A 624 12.57 -10.88 -15.80
N ARG A 625 11.68 -10.22 -16.56
CA ARG A 625 11.76 -8.77 -16.81
C ARG A 625 11.63 -7.98 -15.50
N PHE A 626 10.67 -8.37 -14.67
CA PHE A 626 10.45 -7.73 -13.38
C PHE A 626 11.67 -7.86 -12.46
N ASN A 627 12.21 -9.08 -12.29
CA ASN A 627 13.37 -9.34 -11.46
C ASN A 627 14.61 -8.60 -11.97
N ALA A 628 14.83 -8.53 -13.28
CA ALA A 628 15.91 -7.74 -13.87
C ALA A 628 15.81 -6.25 -13.50
N SER A 629 14.61 -5.66 -13.59
CA SER A 629 14.40 -4.26 -13.18
C SER A 629 14.66 -4.03 -11.68
N MET A 630 14.31 -5.01 -10.83
CA MET A 630 14.57 -4.95 -9.40
C MET A 630 16.07 -5.03 -9.09
N LEU A 631 16.83 -5.85 -9.82
CA LEU A 631 18.29 -5.93 -9.71
C LEU A 631 18.98 -4.63 -10.15
N GLU A 632 18.53 -4.02 -11.25
CA GLU A 632 19.03 -2.71 -11.69
C GLU A 632 18.79 -1.64 -10.61
N ARG A 633 17.58 -1.61 -10.05
CA ARG A 633 17.21 -0.71 -8.95
C ARG A 633 18.05 -0.97 -7.69
N ALA A 634 18.33 -2.23 -7.37
CA ALA A 634 19.14 -2.60 -6.21
C ALA A 634 20.58 -2.11 -6.31
N ALA A 635 21.15 -2.09 -7.52
CA ALA A 635 22.49 -1.60 -7.78
C ALA A 635 22.59 -0.06 -7.64
N ASP A 636 21.55 0.70 -7.99
CA ASP A 636 21.56 2.16 -7.94
C ASP A 636 21.12 2.74 -6.57
N ARG A 637 21.85 2.40 -5.51
CA ARG A 637 21.61 2.93 -4.16
C ARG A 637 21.84 4.44 -4.08
N ALA A 638 22.73 4.99 -4.89
CA ALA A 638 23.00 6.43 -4.93
C ALA A 638 21.75 7.22 -5.34
N ARG A 639 21.04 6.73 -6.38
CA ARG A 639 19.77 7.32 -6.80
C ARG A 639 18.69 7.22 -5.74
N VAL A 640 18.55 6.07 -5.07
CA VAL A 640 17.60 5.91 -3.97
C VAL A 640 17.83 6.96 -2.88
N ARG A 641 19.09 7.17 -2.48
CA ARG A 641 19.45 8.20 -1.50
C ARG A 641 19.10 9.61 -1.96
N GLU A 642 19.39 9.93 -3.22
CA GLU A 642 19.05 11.23 -3.82
C GLU A 642 17.53 11.47 -3.79
N LEU A 643 16.73 10.49 -4.19
CA LEU A 643 15.27 10.56 -4.24
C LEU A 643 14.64 10.73 -2.85
N TRP A 644 15.25 10.16 -1.80
CA TRP A 644 14.84 10.39 -0.41
C TRP A 644 15.04 11.84 0.07
N ARG A 645 15.81 12.67 -0.65
CA ARG A 645 16.18 14.08 -0.34
C ARG A 645 16.27 14.34 1.18
N VAL A 646 17.13 13.57 1.84
CA VAL A 646 17.40 13.71 3.27
C VAL A 646 17.81 15.15 3.59
N GLY A 647 17.24 15.72 4.64
CA GLY A 647 17.42 17.10 5.06
C GLY A 647 16.48 18.11 4.42
N SER A 648 15.66 17.73 3.42
CA SER A 648 14.66 18.64 2.86
C SER A 648 13.46 18.82 3.79
N PRO A 649 12.75 19.96 3.75
CA PRO A 649 11.45 20.11 4.41
C PRO A 649 10.44 19.06 3.96
N TYR A 650 9.52 18.68 4.85
CA TYR A 650 8.47 17.69 4.62
C TYR A 650 7.24 17.98 5.52
N GLU A 651 6.11 17.35 5.19
CA GLU A 651 4.85 17.42 5.93
C GLU A 651 4.42 16.01 6.34
N ASP A 652 4.61 15.62 7.60
CA ASP A 652 4.38 14.24 8.06
C ASP A 652 2.90 13.82 8.08
N LEU A 653 2.29 13.73 6.89
CA LEU A 653 0.87 13.57 6.67
C LEU A 653 0.62 12.56 5.53
N PRO A 654 -0.26 11.58 5.75
CA PRO A 654 -0.74 10.72 4.68
C PRO A 654 -1.73 11.49 3.77
N VAL A 655 -1.51 11.42 2.46
CA VAL A 655 -2.35 12.05 1.43
C VAL A 655 -2.90 10.98 0.50
N HIS A 656 -4.23 10.90 0.37
CA HIS A 656 -4.84 10.03 -0.60
C HIS A 656 -4.64 10.60 -2.00
N SER A 657 -4.06 9.81 -2.88
CA SER A 657 -3.73 10.16 -4.26
C SER A 657 -4.49 9.25 -5.22
N LEU A 658 -4.78 9.78 -6.40
CA LEU A 658 -5.31 9.00 -7.51
C LEU A 658 -4.23 8.86 -8.58
N ARG A 659 -3.79 7.63 -8.84
CA ARG A 659 -2.97 7.31 -10.02
C ARG A 659 -3.88 7.18 -11.22
N VAL A 660 -3.60 7.91 -12.29
CA VAL A 660 -4.37 7.89 -13.53
C VAL A 660 -3.46 7.48 -14.67
N GLU A 661 -3.74 6.33 -15.25
CA GLU A 661 -3.03 5.76 -16.39
C GLU A 661 -3.89 5.96 -17.66
N PRO A 662 -3.45 6.81 -18.61
CA PRO A 662 -4.18 7.03 -19.85
C PRO A 662 -3.96 5.89 -20.85
N ALA A 663 -5.02 5.40 -21.51
CA ALA A 663 -4.92 4.30 -22.50
C ALA A 663 -4.08 4.65 -23.75
N ARG A 664 -3.89 5.93 -24.03
CA ARG A 664 -2.95 6.43 -25.03
C ARG A 664 -2.01 7.41 -24.35
N ALA A 665 -0.71 7.35 -24.68
CA ALA A 665 0.28 8.30 -24.21
C ALA A 665 -0.18 9.73 -24.52
N ALA A 666 -0.83 10.37 -23.55
CA ALA A 666 -1.26 11.74 -23.67
C ALA A 666 -0.01 12.61 -23.74
N ALA A 667 -0.08 13.71 -24.48
CA ALA A 667 0.94 14.74 -24.43
C ALA A 667 1.19 15.10 -22.96
N ARG A 668 2.46 15.20 -22.56
CA ARG A 668 2.86 15.49 -21.17
C ARG A 668 2.05 16.71 -20.69
N PRO A 669 1.18 16.59 -19.67
CA PRO A 669 0.60 17.75 -19.03
C PRO A 669 1.77 18.55 -18.47
N ALA A 670 1.85 19.82 -18.86
CA ALA A 670 2.83 20.71 -18.27
C ALA A 670 2.52 20.78 -16.77
N VAL A 671 3.48 20.42 -15.92
CA VAL A 671 3.40 20.68 -14.49
C VAL A 671 3.28 22.19 -14.32
N SER A 672 2.05 22.68 -14.16
CA SER A 672 1.74 24.09 -14.01
C SER A 672 0.64 24.21 -12.98
N ARG A 673 0.75 25.22 -12.11
CA ARG A 673 -0.40 25.71 -11.35
C ARG A 673 -1.51 25.98 -12.37
N ALA A 674 -2.58 25.21 -12.31
CA ALA A 674 -3.64 25.29 -13.30
C ALA A 674 -4.31 26.66 -13.18
N GLU A 675 -4.16 27.50 -14.20
CA GLU A 675 -5.04 28.65 -14.37
C GLU A 675 -6.28 28.19 -15.13
N PRO A 676 -7.48 28.66 -14.75
CA PRO A 676 -8.66 28.28 -15.49
C PRO A 676 -8.58 28.73 -16.96
N PRO A 677 -9.04 27.91 -17.92
CA PRO A 677 -8.91 28.21 -19.34
C PRO A 677 -9.68 29.49 -19.73
N ARG A 678 -9.19 30.15 -20.79
CA ARG A 678 -9.76 31.42 -21.30
C ARG A 678 -11.11 31.22 -21.96
N ALA A 679 -11.32 30.07 -22.57
CA ALA A 679 -12.56 29.63 -23.16
C ALA A 679 -12.75 28.14 -22.86
N VAL A 680 -14.00 27.71 -22.75
CA VAL A 680 -14.34 26.30 -22.56
C VAL A 680 -15.27 25.84 -23.71
N PRO A 681 -15.29 24.54 -24.03
CA PRO A 681 -16.32 23.97 -24.89
C PRO A 681 -17.73 24.31 -24.40
N ALA A 682 -18.64 24.50 -25.34
CA ALA A 682 -20.06 24.69 -25.08
C ALA A 682 -20.87 23.82 -26.05
N GLU A 683 -22.19 23.74 -25.86
CA GLU A 683 -23.07 22.98 -26.76
C GLU A 683 -22.86 23.37 -28.22
N HIS A 684 -22.70 24.67 -28.46
CA HIS A 684 -22.39 25.23 -29.77
C HIS A 684 -21.05 25.97 -29.73
N GLY A 685 -19.99 25.35 -30.28
CA GLY A 685 -18.67 25.94 -30.40
C GLY A 685 -17.93 26.11 -29.07
N ILE A 686 -17.44 27.31 -28.77
CA ILE A 686 -16.71 27.62 -27.52
C ILE A 686 -17.30 28.87 -26.88
N SER A 687 -17.28 28.92 -25.55
CA SER A 687 -17.70 30.10 -24.81
C SER A 687 -16.48 30.82 -24.22
N PRO A 688 -16.16 32.05 -24.68
CA PRO A 688 -15.11 32.84 -24.08
C PRO A 688 -15.54 33.35 -22.70
N ARG A 689 -14.59 33.45 -21.75
CA ARG A 689 -14.81 34.27 -20.56
C ARG A 689 -15.19 35.70 -20.96
N PRO A 690 -16.10 36.37 -20.25
CA PRO A 690 -16.60 37.69 -20.63
C PRO A 690 -15.52 38.75 -20.39
N ARG A 691 -14.52 38.85 -21.28
CA ARG A 691 -13.55 39.96 -21.35
C ARG A 691 -12.64 39.97 -22.60
N LEU A 692 -13.02 39.32 -23.71
CA LEU A 692 -12.34 39.57 -24.99
C LEU A 692 -13.12 40.60 -25.79
N ALA A 693 -12.70 41.84 -25.54
CA ALA A 693 -13.11 43.05 -26.19
C ALA A 693 -13.13 42.90 -27.72
N ARG A 694 -14.28 43.26 -28.30
CA ARG A 694 -14.37 43.69 -29.69
C ARG A 694 -13.29 44.75 -29.96
N ARG A 695 -12.29 44.44 -30.79
CA ARG A 695 -11.74 45.26 -31.92
C ARG A 695 -10.24 44.91 -32.23
N PRO A 696 -9.71 45.19 -33.44
CA PRO A 696 -10.39 45.49 -34.70
C PRO A 696 -9.84 44.62 -35.86
N HIS A 697 -10.67 43.79 -36.49
CA HIS A 697 -10.38 43.22 -37.82
C HIS A 697 -10.43 44.26 -38.97
N LEU A 698 -10.43 45.56 -38.64
CA LEU A 698 -10.57 46.67 -39.60
C LEU A 698 -9.24 46.96 -40.33
N LEU A 699 -8.09 46.95 -39.62
CA LEU A 699 -6.78 47.26 -40.22
C LEU A 699 -6.29 46.16 -41.18
N ALA A 700 -6.58 44.90 -40.91
CA ALA A 700 -6.23 43.78 -41.81
C ALA A 700 -7.15 43.69 -43.04
N GLY A 701 -8.37 44.24 -42.94
CA GLY A 701 -9.25 44.42 -44.07
C GLY A 701 -8.66 45.39 -45.10
N ALA A 702 -8.05 46.48 -44.64
CA ALA A 702 -7.38 47.44 -45.52
C ALA A 702 -6.28 46.78 -46.37
N ALA A 703 -5.45 45.89 -45.80
CA ALA A 703 -4.41 45.17 -46.55
C ALA A 703 -4.96 44.22 -47.63
N GLY A 704 -6.08 43.53 -47.37
CA GLY A 704 -6.77 42.71 -48.39
C GLY A 704 -7.42 43.53 -49.49
N TRP A 705 -7.87 44.75 -49.16
CA TRP A 705 -8.35 45.74 -50.12
C TRP A 705 -7.20 46.26 -51.00
N VAL A 706 -6.05 46.60 -50.41
CA VAL A 706 -4.84 47.03 -51.14
C VAL A 706 -4.32 45.91 -52.06
N ALA A 707 -4.29 44.66 -51.61
CA ALA A 707 -3.87 43.52 -52.45
C ALA A 707 -4.86 43.25 -53.61
N GLY A 708 -6.17 43.40 -53.38
CA GLY A 708 -7.19 43.30 -54.42
C GLY A 708 -7.09 44.42 -55.46
N VAL A 709 -6.81 45.65 -55.00
CA VAL A 709 -6.57 46.81 -55.89
C VAL A 709 -5.25 46.64 -56.67
N ALA A 710 -4.18 46.15 -56.04
CA ALA A 710 -2.90 45.90 -56.71
C ALA A 710 -2.98 44.78 -57.77
N ALA A 711 -3.71 43.69 -57.47
CA ALA A 711 -3.95 42.61 -58.44
C ALA A 711 -4.83 43.07 -59.61
N TRP A 712 -5.81 43.96 -59.35
CA TRP A 712 -6.58 44.59 -60.41
C TRP A 712 -5.72 45.52 -61.28
N LEU A 713 -4.90 46.38 -60.68
CA LEU A 713 -3.97 47.26 -61.40
C LEU A 713 -2.96 46.48 -62.25
N ALA A 714 -2.50 45.31 -61.79
CA ALA A 714 -1.60 44.43 -62.55
C ALA A 714 -2.29 43.65 -63.68
N ALA A 715 -3.61 43.47 -63.61
CA ALA A 715 -4.41 42.77 -64.62
C ALA A 715 -4.96 43.70 -65.71
N VAL A 716 -4.79 45.02 -65.58
CA VAL A 716 -5.05 45.98 -66.66
C VAL A 716 -3.86 45.93 -67.64
N PRO A 717 -4.02 45.42 -68.87
CA PRO A 717 -2.94 45.45 -69.84
C PRO A 717 -2.55 46.91 -70.15
N ALA A 718 -1.25 47.19 -70.30
CA ALA A 718 -0.68 48.53 -70.55
C ALA A 718 -1.11 49.18 -71.89
N ALA A 719 -2.12 48.61 -72.58
CA ALA A 719 -2.60 49.00 -73.90
C ALA A 719 -4.09 49.37 -73.93
N VAL A 720 -4.68 49.84 -72.80
CA VAL A 720 -6.04 50.39 -72.82
C VAL A 720 -5.98 51.87 -73.20
N PRO A 721 -6.53 52.31 -74.36
CA PRO A 721 -6.56 53.71 -74.75
C PRO A 721 -7.42 54.53 -73.77
N VAL A 722 -7.06 55.81 -73.57
CA VAL A 722 -7.60 56.72 -72.54
C VAL A 722 -9.14 56.87 -72.61
N ASP A 723 -9.76 56.60 -73.76
CA ASP A 723 -11.22 56.65 -73.96
C ASP A 723 -11.98 55.42 -73.43
N GLY A 724 -11.27 54.35 -73.02
CA GLY A 724 -11.85 53.12 -72.43
C GLY A 724 -11.90 53.08 -70.89
N LEU A 725 -11.33 54.09 -70.22
CA LEU A 725 -11.30 54.15 -68.76
C LEU A 725 -12.67 54.16 -68.06
N PRO A 726 -13.75 54.79 -68.57
CA PRO A 726 -15.02 54.84 -67.83
C PRO A 726 -15.79 53.51 -67.79
N LEU A 727 -15.37 52.48 -68.55
CA LEU A 727 -15.98 51.14 -68.55
C LEU A 727 -15.15 50.07 -67.81
N ALA A 728 -13.89 50.34 -67.46
CA ALA A 728 -13.02 49.39 -66.74
C ALA A 728 -13.14 49.49 -65.20
N VAL A 729 -13.52 50.65 -64.67
CA VAL A 729 -13.68 50.92 -63.23
C VAL A 729 -14.81 50.10 -62.54
N PRO A 730 -15.96 49.78 -63.17
CA PRO A 730 -17.01 48.99 -62.52
C PRO A 730 -16.63 47.52 -62.25
N GLY A 731 -15.64 46.97 -62.98
CA GLY A 731 -15.23 45.57 -62.85
C GLY A 731 -14.23 45.29 -61.72
N GLY A 732 -13.44 46.29 -61.30
CA GLY A 732 -12.41 46.11 -60.26
C GLY A 732 -12.95 46.10 -58.83
N LEU A 733 -13.99 46.89 -58.56
CA LEU A 733 -14.67 46.94 -57.25
C LEU A 733 -15.24 45.58 -56.80
N PRO A 734 -15.99 44.82 -57.62
CA PRO A 734 -16.49 43.51 -57.23
C PRO A 734 -15.36 42.48 -57.04
N LEU A 735 -14.27 42.54 -57.82
CA LEU A 735 -13.09 41.67 -57.65
C LEU A 735 -12.31 41.99 -56.37
N ALA A 736 -12.07 43.26 -56.07
CA ALA A 736 -11.42 43.68 -54.82
C ALA A 736 -12.30 43.38 -53.59
N ALA A 737 -13.63 43.58 -53.70
CA ALA A 737 -14.58 43.19 -52.68
C ALA A 737 -14.62 41.66 -52.49
N ALA A 738 -14.60 40.88 -53.56
CA ALA A 738 -14.55 39.41 -53.51
C ALA A 738 -13.24 38.91 -52.89
N SER A 739 -12.08 39.45 -53.28
CA SER A 739 -10.78 39.12 -52.69
C SER A 739 -10.70 39.52 -51.21
N PHE A 740 -11.20 40.71 -50.84
CA PHE A 740 -11.33 41.13 -49.45
C PHE A 740 -12.20 40.16 -48.64
N LEU A 741 -13.36 39.76 -49.18
CA LEU A 741 -14.27 38.82 -48.54
C LEU A 741 -13.66 37.41 -48.42
N LEU A 742 -12.93 36.94 -49.44
CA LEU A 742 -12.23 35.65 -49.45
C LEU A 742 -11.07 35.63 -48.45
N VAL A 743 -10.22 36.66 -48.42
CA VAL A 743 -9.12 36.79 -47.46
C VAL A 743 -9.66 36.91 -46.04
N ARG A 744 -10.73 37.71 -45.83
CA ARG A 744 -11.41 37.83 -44.54
C ARG A 744 -12.03 36.50 -44.11
N ARG A 745 -12.63 35.73 -45.03
CA ARG A 745 -13.22 34.41 -44.76
C ARG A 745 -12.16 33.36 -44.46
N ALA A 746 -11.04 33.35 -45.18
CA ALA A 746 -9.91 32.46 -44.95
C ALA A 746 -9.26 32.76 -43.59
N ARG A 747 -8.97 34.03 -43.29
CA ARG A 747 -8.38 34.44 -42.00
C ARG A 747 -9.30 34.21 -40.80
N ARG A 748 -10.61 34.43 -40.96
CA ARG A 748 -11.59 34.04 -39.93
C ARG A 748 -11.59 32.53 -39.70
N GLY A 749 -11.46 31.74 -40.76
CA GLY A 749 -11.34 30.29 -40.65
C GLY A 749 -10.08 29.85 -39.91
N THR A 750 -8.93 30.44 -40.22
CA THR A 750 -7.67 30.11 -39.54
C THR A 750 -7.66 30.60 -38.10
N ALA A 751 -8.16 31.80 -37.81
CA ALA A 751 -8.24 32.33 -36.45
C ALA A 751 -9.24 31.55 -35.59
N GLY A 752 -10.41 31.23 -36.12
CA GLY A 752 -11.39 30.40 -35.43
C GLY A 752 -10.89 28.96 -35.25
N GLN A 753 -10.21 28.40 -36.24
CA GLN A 753 -9.60 27.08 -36.12
C GLN A 753 -8.52 27.09 -35.03
N ALA A 754 -7.68 28.13 -34.95
CA ALA A 754 -6.68 28.27 -33.91
C ALA A 754 -7.31 28.34 -32.51
N ALA A 755 -8.39 29.12 -32.34
CA ALA A 755 -9.13 29.19 -31.07
C ALA A 755 -9.77 27.84 -30.68
N LEU A 756 -10.34 27.11 -31.66
CA LEU A 756 -10.88 25.77 -31.42
C LEU A 756 -9.77 24.76 -31.09
N ARG A 757 -8.60 24.88 -31.74
CA ARG A 757 -7.42 24.05 -31.45
C ARG A 757 -6.91 24.29 -30.05
N GLU A 758 -6.79 25.55 -29.64
CA GLU A 758 -6.37 25.93 -28.29
C GLU A 758 -7.27 25.27 -27.24
N VAL A 759 -8.59 25.28 -27.43
CA VAL A 759 -9.54 24.64 -26.51
C VAL A 759 -9.51 23.10 -26.60
N ALA A 760 -9.36 22.53 -27.80
CA ALA A 760 -9.27 21.08 -27.99
C ALA A 760 -7.98 20.48 -27.40
N GLU A 761 -6.86 21.20 -27.48
CA GLU A 761 -5.55 20.82 -26.93
C GLU A 761 -5.44 21.10 -25.42
N GLN A 762 -6.32 21.95 -24.87
CA GLN A 762 -6.40 22.28 -23.44
C GLN A 762 -7.08 21.21 -22.57
N PHE A 763 -7.54 20.10 -23.16
CA PHE A 763 -8.12 19.01 -22.38
C PHE A 763 -7.03 18.36 -21.50
N ASP A 764 -7.04 18.69 -20.21
CA ASP A 764 -6.08 18.21 -19.22
C ASP A 764 -6.81 17.62 -18.01
N LEU A 765 -6.33 16.47 -17.53
CA LEU A 765 -6.78 15.84 -16.29
C LEU A 765 -6.71 16.82 -15.11
N SER A 766 -5.74 17.74 -15.14
CA SER A 766 -5.61 18.80 -14.14
C SER A 766 -6.86 19.70 -14.04
N ALA A 767 -7.53 20.01 -15.15
CA ALA A 767 -8.72 20.86 -15.17
C ALA A 767 -9.93 20.17 -14.52
N ILE A 768 -10.09 18.85 -14.76
CA ILE A 768 -11.11 18.04 -14.10
C ILE A 768 -10.84 17.98 -12.60
N ALA A 769 -9.59 17.71 -12.19
CA ALA A 769 -9.19 17.70 -10.80
C ALA A 769 -9.47 19.06 -10.10
N CYS A 770 -9.14 20.17 -10.76
CA CYS A 770 -9.45 21.51 -10.25
C CYS A 770 -10.95 21.78 -10.13
N ALA A 771 -11.76 21.30 -11.07
CA ALA A 771 -13.22 21.41 -11.01
C ALA A 771 -13.80 20.66 -9.80
N VAL A 772 -13.35 19.42 -9.57
CA VAL A 772 -13.75 18.59 -8.43
C VAL A 772 -13.35 19.26 -7.11
N ALA A 773 -12.11 19.75 -7.00
CA ALA A 773 -11.62 20.43 -5.79
C ALA A 773 -12.41 21.70 -5.47
N ASP A 774 -12.60 22.59 -6.45
CA ASP A 774 -13.39 23.83 -6.27
C ASP A 774 -14.85 23.54 -5.88
N ALA A 775 -15.45 22.49 -6.45
CA ALA A 775 -16.82 22.10 -6.13
C ALA A 775 -16.96 21.56 -4.70
N LEU A 776 -16.07 20.65 -4.29
CA LEU A 776 -16.04 20.13 -2.92
C LEU A 776 -15.77 21.24 -1.90
N HIS A 777 -14.90 22.19 -2.22
CA HIS A 777 -14.62 23.34 -1.37
C HIS A 777 -15.85 24.24 -1.24
N ALA A 778 -16.52 24.58 -2.36
CA ALA A 778 -17.73 25.39 -2.35
C ALA A 778 -18.90 24.74 -1.59
N ALA A 779 -18.96 23.40 -1.56
CA ALA A 779 -19.93 22.63 -0.79
C ALA A 779 -19.54 22.42 0.69
N GLY A 780 -18.33 22.83 1.09
CA GLY A 780 -17.81 22.71 2.46
C GLY A 780 -17.28 21.32 2.83
N HIS A 781 -17.01 20.44 1.86
CA HIS A 781 -16.51 19.08 2.10
C HIS A 781 -15.00 19.01 2.29
N VAL A 782 -14.26 19.98 1.73
CA VAL A 782 -12.79 20.11 1.83
C VAL A 782 -12.41 21.57 2.12
N PRO A 783 -11.31 21.84 2.85
CA PRO A 783 -10.94 23.20 3.25
C PRO A 783 -10.34 24.02 2.12
N GLU A 784 -9.72 23.40 1.12
CA GLU A 784 -9.04 24.06 0.00
C GLU A 784 -9.58 23.58 -1.35
N GLY A 785 -9.61 24.48 -2.34
CA GLY A 785 -10.07 24.20 -3.71
C GLY A 785 -8.93 23.91 -4.70
N ALA A 786 -9.08 24.37 -5.94
CA ALA A 786 -8.15 24.08 -7.04
C ALA A 786 -6.68 24.46 -6.79
N ARG A 787 -6.41 25.44 -5.91
CA ARG A 787 -5.04 25.89 -5.59
C ARG A 787 -4.20 24.81 -4.89
N ALA A 788 -4.87 23.87 -4.23
CA ALA A 788 -4.26 22.75 -3.52
C ALA A 788 -4.13 21.50 -4.41
N VAL A 789 -4.54 21.55 -5.68
CA VAL A 789 -4.43 20.41 -6.60
C VAL A 789 -3.00 20.31 -7.15
N HIS A 790 -2.42 19.13 -7.07
CA HIS A 790 -1.11 18.81 -7.62
C HIS A 790 -1.21 17.61 -8.55
N VAL A 791 -0.50 17.70 -9.69
CA VAL A 791 -0.39 16.62 -10.68
C VAL A 791 1.09 16.36 -10.94
N GLU A 792 1.55 15.13 -10.67
CA GLU A 792 2.95 14.73 -10.84
C GLU A 792 3.03 13.49 -11.73
N PRO A 793 3.88 13.45 -12.76
CA PRO A 793 4.10 12.23 -13.54
C PRO A 793 4.74 11.15 -12.66
N ASP A 794 4.31 9.90 -12.82
CA ASP A 794 4.82 8.77 -12.03
C ASP A 794 6.13 8.17 -12.57
N GLY A 795 6.54 8.57 -13.77
CA GLY A 795 7.72 8.07 -14.50
C GLY A 795 7.43 6.94 -15.50
N ALA A 796 6.26 6.29 -15.40
CA ALA A 796 5.81 5.18 -16.25
C ALA A 796 4.73 5.60 -17.28
N GLY A 797 4.45 6.90 -17.41
CA GLY A 797 3.43 7.44 -18.30
C GLY A 797 2.06 7.65 -17.64
N ALA A 798 1.93 7.38 -16.34
CA ALA A 798 0.76 7.71 -15.54
C ALA A 798 1.00 8.99 -14.72
N TYR A 799 -0.05 9.46 -14.03
CA TYR A 799 -0.02 10.68 -13.23
C TYR A 799 -0.56 10.43 -11.82
N TRP A 800 0.09 10.99 -10.82
CA TRP A 800 -0.42 11.14 -9.46
C TRP A 800 -1.20 12.44 -9.35
N ILE A 801 -2.45 12.38 -8.93
CA ILE A 801 -3.30 13.55 -8.68
C ILE A 801 -3.68 13.59 -7.20
N GLU A 802 -3.43 14.72 -6.55
CA GLU A 802 -3.59 14.90 -5.09
C GLU A 802 -4.15 16.28 -4.74
N LEU A 803 -4.82 16.36 -3.58
CA LEU A 803 -5.18 17.61 -2.91
C LEU A 803 -4.29 17.76 -1.67
N ARG A 804 -3.36 18.72 -1.67
CA ARG A 804 -2.34 18.92 -0.62
C ARG A 804 -2.72 19.99 0.39
N GLY A 805 -2.06 19.99 1.56
CA GLY A 805 -2.33 20.97 2.63
C GLY A 805 -3.72 20.82 3.26
N VAL A 806 -4.35 19.65 3.13
CA VAL A 806 -5.68 19.35 3.68
C VAL A 806 -5.61 18.11 4.59
N PRO A 807 -6.54 17.95 5.55
CA PRO A 807 -6.61 16.75 6.36
C PRO A 807 -6.81 15.47 5.53
N GLU A 808 -6.34 14.32 6.03
CA GLU A 808 -6.41 13.02 5.34
C GLU A 808 -7.82 12.70 4.83
N ALA A 809 -8.85 12.89 5.68
CA ALA A 809 -10.24 12.66 5.30
C ALA A 809 -10.72 13.54 4.13
N ALA A 810 -10.21 14.77 4.01
CA ALA A 810 -10.52 15.67 2.91
C ALA A 810 -9.82 15.21 1.61
N SER A 811 -8.55 14.80 1.69
CA SER A 811 -7.82 14.22 0.54
C SER A 811 -8.51 12.96 0.02
N ARG A 812 -9.00 12.09 0.92
CA ARG A 812 -9.73 10.87 0.57
C ARG A 812 -11.03 11.18 -0.18
N ARG A 813 -11.82 12.13 0.32
CA ARG A 813 -13.06 12.58 -0.34
C ARG A 813 -12.80 13.12 -1.74
N PHE A 814 -11.74 13.92 -1.89
CA PHE A 814 -11.32 14.43 -3.19
C PHE A 814 -10.96 13.31 -4.16
N SER A 815 -10.09 12.38 -3.77
CA SER A 815 -9.62 11.31 -4.66
C SER A 815 -10.72 10.33 -5.05
N LEU A 816 -11.66 10.03 -4.15
CA LEU A 816 -12.87 9.25 -4.46
C LEU A 816 -13.79 10.00 -5.44
N ALA A 817 -14.07 11.27 -5.19
CA ALA A 817 -14.90 12.08 -6.08
C ALA A 817 -14.27 12.22 -7.47
N LEU A 818 -12.95 12.40 -7.54
CA LEU A 818 -12.23 12.48 -8.81
C LEU A 818 -12.30 11.15 -9.58
N ASP A 819 -12.10 10.04 -8.90
CA ASP A 819 -12.23 8.69 -9.46
C ASP A 819 -13.64 8.46 -10.07
N GLU A 820 -14.69 8.90 -9.38
CA GLU A 820 -16.07 8.85 -9.92
C GLU A 820 -16.27 9.69 -11.19
N VAL A 821 -15.65 10.87 -11.30
CA VAL A 821 -15.75 11.72 -12.51
C VAL A 821 -14.98 11.14 -13.70
N LEU A 822 -13.83 10.49 -13.45
CA LEU A 822 -12.93 10.02 -14.50
C LEU A 822 -13.37 8.67 -15.10
N THR A 823 -14.12 7.87 -14.35
CA THR A 823 -14.60 6.56 -14.80
C THR A 823 -16.03 6.61 -15.33
N ALA A 824 -16.51 5.48 -15.90
CA ALA A 824 -17.86 5.36 -16.42
C ALA A 824 -18.92 5.68 -15.34
N PRO A 825 -19.96 6.49 -15.66
CA PRO A 825 -21.01 6.82 -14.70
C PRO A 825 -21.83 5.58 -14.36
N VAL A 826 -21.90 5.26 -13.06
CA VAL A 826 -22.67 4.11 -12.56
C VAL A 826 -23.75 4.60 -11.60
N GLY A 827 -24.97 4.75 -12.10
CA GLY A 827 -26.11 5.21 -11.32
C GLY A 827 -25.93 6.55 -10.58
N PRO A 828 -25.21 7.56 -11.12
CA PRO A 828 -25.09 8.84 -10.42
C PRO A 828 -26.44 9.53 -10.34
N ARG A 829 -26.66 10.40 -9.34
CA ARG A 829 -27.91 11.18 -9.25
C ARG A 829 -28.02 12.26 -10.33
N TYR A 830 -26.88 12.79 -10.76
CA TYR A 830 -26.78 13.81 -11.78
C TYR A 830 -25.63 13.51 -12.74
N LEU A 831 -25.79 13.93 -13.98
CA LEU A 831 -24.75 13.90 -15.02
C LEU A 831 -24.41 15.33 -15.44
N VAL A 832 -23.17 15.59 -15.83
CA VAL A 832 -22.75 16.87 -16.41
C VAL A 832 -22.18 16.66 -17.82
N PRO A 833 -22.55 17.48 -18.81
CA PRO A 833 -22.01 17.31 -20.17
C PRO A 833 -20.60 17.89 -20.30
N ARG A 834 -19.79 17.22 -21.11
CA ARG A 834 -18.52 17.69 -21.66
C ARG A 834 -18.64 17.73 -23.17
N TYR A 835 -18.59 18.92 -23.73
CA TYR A 835 -18.63 19.08 -25.18
C TYR A 835 -17.23 18.89 -25.79
N LEU A 836 -17.15 18.10 -26.85
CA LEU A 836 -15.92 17.81 -27.58
C LEU A 836 -15.79 18.75 -28.78
N VAL A 837 -14.68 19.47 -28.83
CA VAL A 837 -14.42 20.45 -29.89
C VAL A 837 -13.57 19.81 -30.99
N GLU A 838 -14.07 19.85 -32.22
CA GLU A 838 -13.32 19.42 -33.41
C GLU A 838 -12.70 20.61 -34.15
N PRO A 839 -11.36 20.74 -34.19
CA PRO A 839 -10.71 21.92 -34.76
C PRO A 839 -10.62 21.87 -36.29
N GLY A 840 -11.66 22.35 -36.97
CA GLY A 840 -11.70 22.46 -38.44
C GLY A 840 -11.82 23.89 -38.97
N ARG A 841 -11.33 24.14 -40.19
CA ARG A 841 -11.45 25.45 -40.87
C ARG A 841 -12.90 25.86 -41.13
N ARG A 842 -13.82 24.91 -41.25
CA ARG A 842 -15.25 25.18 -41.43
C ARG A 842 -15.86 25.62 -40.11
N GLN A 843 -15.64 24.83 -39.06
CA GLN A 843 -16.09 25.09 -37.69
C GLN A 843 -15.54 26.43 -37.18
N GLY A 844 -14.26 26.73 -37.44
CA GLY A 844 -13.65 28.01 -37.12
C GLY A 844 -14.29 29.20 -37.85
N ARG A 845 -14.70 29.04 -39.11
CA ARG A 845 -15.45 30.08 -39.84
C ARG A 845 -16.84 30.30 -39.24
N ALA A 846 -17.52 29.21 -38.87
CA ALA A 846 -18.85 29.23 -38.27
C ALA A 846 -18.83 29.95 -36.90
N LEU A 847 -17.84 29.62 -36.06
CA LEU A 847 -17.58 30.30 -34.79
C LEU A 847 -17.37 31.81 -34.97
N MET A 848 -16.46 32.21 -35.87
CA MET A 848 -16.17 33.64 -36.12
C MET A 848 -17.31 34.39 -36.82
N ALA A 849 -18.29 33.67 -37.37
CA ALA A 849 -19.51 34.23 -37.94
C ALA A 849 -20.66 34.33 -36.91
N GLY A 850 -20.45 33.91 -35.67
CA GLY A 850 -21.50 33.88 -34.63
C GLY A 850 -22.56 32.81 -34.87
N ARG A 851 -22.25 31.77 -35.65
CA ARG A 851 -23.12 30.62 -35.93
C ARG A 851 -22.38 29.31 -35.66
N PRO A 852 -21.91 29.07 -34.43
CA PRO A 852 -21.17 27.86 -34.11
C PRO A 852 -22.01 26.59 -34.35
N GLU A 853 -21.38 25.54 -34.88
CA GLU A 853 -22.00 24.22 -35.05
C GLU A 853 -22.09 23.49 -33.69
N PRO A 854 -23.05 22.56 -33.52
CA PRO A 854 -23.17 21.77 -32.30
C PRO A 854 -21.98 20.82 -32.14
N ASN A 855 -21.48 20.71 -30.92
CA ASN A 855 -20.39 19.81 -30.56
C ASN A 855 -20.90 18.43 -30.11
N ALA A 856 -20.11 17.39 -30.32
CA ALA A 856 -20.37 16.08 -29.73
C ALA A 856 -20.30 16.19 -28.19
N VAL A 857 -21.04 15.35 -27.47
CA VAL A 857 -21.14 15.41 -26.00
C VAL A 857 -20.78 14.08 -25.36
N VAL A 858 -20.00 14.15 -24.28
CA VAL A 858 -19.74 13.04 -23.36
C VAL A 858 -20.18 13.49 -21.98
N HIS A 859 -21.04 12.74 -21.30
CA HIS A 859 -21.40 13.05 -19.92
C HIS A 859 -20.47 12.40 -18.92
N HIS A 860 -20.28 13.10 -17.80
CA HIS A 860 -19.55 12.64 -16.62
C HIS A 860 -20.51 12.54 -15.44
N ALA A 861 -20.22 11.63 -14.51
CA ALA A 861 -20.92 11.57 -13.24
C ALA A 861 -20.69 12.85 -12.43
N VAL A 862 -21.74 13.39 -11.84
CA VAL A 862 -21.59 14.26 -10.66
C VAL A 862 -21.30 13.33 -9.47
N PRO A 863 -20.15 13.50 -8.77
CA PRO A 863 -19.76 12.59 -7.69
C PRO A 863 -20.82 12.51 -6.59
N GLU A 864 -20.90 11.38 -5.90
CA GLU A 864 -21.87 11.11 -4.84
C GLU A 864 -21.88 12.24 -3.80
N ALA A 865 -20.70 12.64 -3.33
CA ALA A 865 -20.51 13.73 -2.36
C ALA A 865 -21.11 15.07 -2.82
N LEU A 866 -21.29 15.29 -4.12
CA LEU A 866 -21.87 16.51 -4.70
C LEU A 866 -23.24 16.28 -5.35
N GLY A 867 -23.70 15.02 -5.43
CA GLY A 867 -24.95 14.63 -6.08
C GLY A 867 -26.13 14.48 -5.13
N GLU A 868 -25.90 14.46 -3.80
CA GLU A 868 -26.97 14.27 -2.81
C GLU A 868 -28.01 15.41 -2.83
N ARG A 869 -27.53 16.67 -2.88
CA ARG A 869 -28.35 17.87 -2.86
C ARG A 869 -28.25 18.60 -4.20
N ARG A 870 -29.38 19.09 -4.73
CA ARG A 870 -29.42 19.87 -5.98
C ARG A 870 -28.48 21.09 -5.95
N LYS A 871 -28.35 21.74 -4.78
CA LYS A 871 -27.45 22.88 -4.57
C LYS A 871 -25.99 22.52 -4.81
N ASP A 872 -25.55 21.34 -4.37
CA ASP A 872 -24.16 20.91 -4.52
C ASP A 872 -23.88 20.46 -5.97
N ALA A 873 -24.87 19.83 -6.61
CA ALA A 873 -24.77 19.50 -8.04
C ALA A 873 -24.65 20.77 -8.91
N GLN A 874 -25.34 21.85 -8.53
CA GLN A 874 -25.18 23.17 -9.16
C GLN A 874 -23.82 23.80 -8.85
N ALA A 875 -23.29 23.63 -7.64
CA ALA A 875 -21.94 24.08 -7.30
C ALA A 875 -20.88 23.33 -8.14
N PHE A 876 -21.06 22.03 -8.34
CA PHE A 876 -20.24 21.22 -9.25
C PHE A 876 -20.34 21.70 -10.69
N ALA A 877 -21.55 21.91 -11.22
CA ALA A 877 -21.73 22.45 -12.57
C ALA A 877 -21.07 23.82 -12.73
N LYS A 878 -21.14 24.71 -11.73
CA LYS A 878 -20.45 26.01 -11.76
C LYS A 878 -18.93 25.86 -11.82
N ALA A 879 -18.36 24.93 -11.07
CA ALA A 879 -16.92 24.64 -11.12
C ALA A 879 -16.54 23.95 -12.45
N TRP A 880 -17.35 23.02 -12.94
CA TRP A 880 -17.20 22.38 -14.24
C TRP A 880 -17.19 23.39 -15.39
N ASN A 881 -18.13 24.33 -15.38
CA ASN A 881 -18.25 25.43 -16.34
C ASN A 881 -17.05 26.39 -16.29
N ARG A 882 -16.38 26.48 -15.14
CA ARG A 882 -15.18 27.31 -14.95
C ARG A 882 -13.93 26.68 -15.55
N TRP A 883 -13.82 25.35 -15.49
CA TRP A 883 -12.58 24.61 -15.72
C TRP A 883 -12.62 23.69 -16.95
N VAL A 884 -13.75 23.06 -17.25
CA VAL A 884 -13.82 21.94 -18.20
C VAL A 884 -14.71 22.22 -19.40
N SER A 885 -16.02 22.48 -19.20
CA SER A 885 -17.00 22.63 -20.28
C SER A 885 -18.25 23.31 -19.75
N LEU A 886 -18.91 24.15 -20.54
CA LEU A 886 -20.23 24.67 -20.18
C LEU A 886 -21.27 23.55 -20.22
N GLY A 887 -22.16 23.53 -19.22
CA GLY A 887 -23.21 22.55 -19.07
C GLY A 887 -24.06 22.77 -17.83
N GLU A 888 -25.27 22.24 -17.83
CA GLU A 888 -26.13 22.14 -16.65
C GLU A 888 -26.22 20.68 -16.19
N PRO A 889 -26.42 20.42 -14.88
CA PRO A 889 -26.52 19.06 -14.38
C PRO A 889 -27.87 18.44 -14.75
N VAL A 890 -27.85 17.28 -15.39
CA VAL A 890 -29.05 16.52 -15.81
C VAL A 890 -29.40 15.50 -14.73
N TYR A 891 -30.65 15.51 -14.25
CA TYR A 891 -31.11 14.55 -13.24
C TYR A 891 -31.36 13.18 -13.88
N THR A 892 -30.72 12.13 -13.37
CA THR A 892 -30.74 10.80 -14.03
C THR A 892 -32.07 10.07 -13.96
N ARG A 893 -32.98 10.45 -13.06
CA ARG A 893 -34.34 9.89 -13.03
C ARG A 893 -35.33 10.64 -13.93
N SER A 894 -34.90 11.68 -14.64
CA SER A 894 -35.70 12.26 -15.72
C SER A 894 -35.65 11.35 -16.96
N PRO A 895 -36.67 11.38 -17.85
CA PRO A 895 -36.66 10.56 -19.07
C PRO A 895 -35.41 10.80 -19.94
N GLU A 896 -34.98 12.06 -20.05
CA GLU A 896 -33.76 12.46 -20.77
C GLU A 896 -32.50 11.89 -20.08
N GLY A 897 -32.37 12.10 -18.77
CA GLY A 897 -31.22 11.63 -18.00
C GLY A 897 -31.09 10.10 -17.98
N ALA A 898 -32.22 9.37 -17.92
CA ALA A 898 -32.24 7.92 -17.99
C ALA A 898 -31.78 7.42 -19.37
N GLY A 899 -32.21 8.08 -20.45
CA GLY A 899 -31.75 7.77 -21.81
C GLY A 899 -30.25 8.01 -22.00
N ILE A 900 -29.73 9.12 -21.47
CA ILE A 900 -28.28 9.42 -21.51
C ILE A 900 -27.47 8.37 -20.74
N LEU A 901 -27.91 8.03 -19.53
CA LEU A 901 -27.22 7.04 -18.70
C LEU A 901 -27.21 5.66 -19.37
N ALA A 902 -28.33 5.25 -19.97
CA ALA A 902 -28.42 4.00 -20.73
C ALA A 902 -27.49 4.01 -21.96
N ALA A 903 -27.41 5.12 -22.69
CA ALA A 903 -26.56 5.25 -23.87
C ALA A 903 -25.05 5.23 -23.54
N GLN A 904 -24.67 5.53 -22.30
CA GLN A 904 -23.28 5.54 -21.84
C GLN A 904 -22.90 4.38 -20.90
N ALA A 905 -23.85 3.50 -20.58
CA ALA A 905 -23.62 2.38 -19.68
C ALA A 905 -22.47 1.49 -20.21
N GLY A 906 -21.36 1.47 -19.48
CA GLY A 906 -20.17 0.66 -19.80
C GLY A 906 -19.05 1.37 -20.59
N GLY A 907 -19.28 2.58 -21.11
CA GLY A 907 -18.24 3.37 -21.80
C GLY A 907 -17.49 4.31 -20.87
N SER A 908 -16.17 4.20 -20.78
CA SER A 908 -15.35 5.18 -20.03
C SER A 908 -15.35 6.54 -20.73
N PRO A 909 -15.65 7.66 -20.04
CA PRO A 909 -15.73 8.98 -20.68
C PRO A 909 -14.37 9.50 -21.17
N LEU A 910 -13.27 8.93 -20.66
CA LEU A 910 -11.89 9.35 -20.91
C LEU A 910 -10.94 8.22 -21.31
N ASP A 911 -11.39 6.96 -21.30
CA ASP A 911 -10.55 5.78 -21.52
C ASP A 911 -9.28 5.78 -20.65
N VAL A 912 -9.47 5.97 -19.34
CA VAL A 912 -8.40 5.96 -18.34
C VAL A 912 -8.59 4.82 -17.33
N ALA A 913 -7.49 4.29 -16.83
CA ALA A 913 -7.47 3.46 -15.64
C ALA A 913 -7.09 4.30 -14.42
N THR A 914 -7.80 4.09 -13.32
CA THR A 914 -7.60 4.82 -12.07
C THR A 914 -7.27 3.86 -10.94
N ALA A 915 -6.36 4.26 -10.06
CA ALA A 915 -5.90 3.46 -8.94
C ALA A 915 -5.74 4.36 -7.71
N LEU A 916 -6.55 4.13 -6.67
CA LEU A 916 -6.47 4.87 -5.40
C LEU A 916 -5.26 4.39 -4.61
N ARG A 917 -4.45 5.31 -4.10
CA ARG A 917 -3.25 4.99 -3.32
C ARG A 917 -3.07 6.00 -2.18
N LEU A 918 -2.32 5.60 -1.17
CA LEU A 918 -1.91 6.46 -0.08
C LEU A 918 -0.46 6.91 -0.30
N THR A 919 -0.20 8.21 -0.27
CA THR A 919 1.13 8.82 -0.40
C THR A 919 1.52 9.55 0.87
N TRP A 920 2.80 9.87 1.02
CA TRP A 920 3.35 10.64 2.13
C TRP A 920 4.10 11.88 1.61
N ARG A 921 4.11 12.98 2.38
CA ARG A 921 4.61 14.28 1.89
C ARG A 921 5.74 14.92 2.68
#